data_AF-D4AWJ4-F1
#
_entry.id   AF-D4AWJ4-F1
#
_cell.length_a   1.000
_cell.length_b   1.000
_cell.length_c   1.000
_cell.angle_alpha   90.00
_cell.angle_beta   90.00
_cell.angle_gamma   90.00
#
_symmetry.space_group_name_H-M   'P 1'
#
loop_
_entity.id
_entity.type
_entity.pdbx_description
1 polymer ?
#
loop_
_entity_poly.entity_id
_entity_poly.type
_entity_poly.pdbx_seq_one_letter_code
_entity_poly.pdbx_strand_id
1 'polypeptide(L)'
;MPPLSLPSSTSTESRIYSQWQLSIDRYYLELMKGGVYTRDIDHRLWNTHSYEDLADQIQAGRYMDSKSFEDLIDLLRYDLECFVKVVTSVMEGEDRVATVIWGSIRLILEFAQPVPRELGDVFNEFKGAFPNYGHYSQGFPWTPALKDAWLNTLTELLLFFAFMISYFYNNPNTVKRPKTWTRFRVGISQRIPKLQYSSEIINDIGRAIRVSIRKNMEDSLKVPGGGNVSWQHRAEPNFPCHIIPCNHNARFWGRAAELELLRTGLDPNSKVEESARVIAICEIGGVGKTQLALHYAETSKHLYDIIIWISAETQTKMIQTTDEFAAKVGLPKRNSSAREWSSLEQVRNWLGTTRKKFLLIFDGVEQKSLLHLLWPVGIGYSILITCRASPLASRLTTKVIQLPCFPVDDVELFYSLTGQKPLDDVESIAARDLLKLLGGLPFAMAQLGHFMRNEGCSYEEALGVFKKSTRDLFTTTQATEGYQYTLDTVWEASIENLPVESQDLLYLIVFFNHDIIPESILTDQEANIADPRLDFLYDVFNFGDAKAGLIRAALVRRLSSHKALLIHPLIQMKALLRMSVMEAEVFFGYAVKMLSNGISTTLNEVSQEQGGKQASWETWKNILPHINRTITMKQDNELYVNQPEVYAELLFRAGTAQPKKARSSYLQALKILEQIHGKSSKEVADVCDSIACSYTEQGMVDEALQYLRKAVGIHNEKNPLLMSRTQAILALAYLRAWQLDESLDALQQCWRLQNLTEEQVIQSRSLKHSGDTMLLSRIKFAQGLTEEAKKLATAAMNIRQEVYGGNGPRIADSRFIIAAMSEMEGDNVQAAALLHEVVEMSRERAEMQPHLARSLWFLARIEEKIGHIPEAQQLKVEAKAEREKIQNREGDDGDNDEAFMRLVPWMLW
;
A
#
# COMPACT_ATOMS: atom_id res chain seq x y z
N MET A 1 -40.96 -48.19 -10.20
CA MET A 1 -41.34 -49.42 -9.46
C MET A 1 -42.05 -48.99 -8.16
N PRO A 2 -42.97 -49.81 -7.58
CA PRO A 2 -44.04 -49.33 -6.69
C PRO A 2 -43.54 -48.91 -5.28
N PRO A 3 -44.35 -48.18 -4.47
CA PRO A 3 -43.90 -47.55 -3.23
C PRO A 3 -43.74 -48.58 -2.11
N LEU A 4 -42.59 -48.59 -1.45
CA LEU A 4 -42.35 -49.41 -0.26
C LEU A 4 -43.01 -48.75 0.95
N SER A 5 -43.93 -49.49 1.55
CA SER A 5 -44.69 -49.17 2.76
C SER A 5 -43.79 -48.88 3.97
N LEU A 6 -44.09 -47.77 4.66
CA LEU A 6 -43.50 -47.36 5.94
C LEU A 6 -43.84 -48.36 7.06
N PRO A 7 -42.89 -48.78 7.89
CA PRO A 7 -43.20 -49.37 9.19
C PRO A 7 -43.51 -48.25 10.20
N SER A 8 -44.64 -48.41 10.88
CA SER A 8 -45.06 -47.56 12.00
C SER A 8 -44.17 -47.79 13.22
N SER A 9 -43.25 -46.86 13.49
CA SER A 9 -42.70 -46.66 14.84
C SER A 9 -42.32 -45.19 15.04
N THR A 10 -42.83 -44.62 16.13
CA THR A 10 -42.49 -43.28 16.63
C THR A 10 -41.08 -43.31 17.20
N SER A 11 -40.07 -43.02 16.38
CA SER A 11 -38.71 -42.69 16.83
C SER A 11 -38.15 -41.60 15.91
N THR A 12 -37.20 -40.81 16.43
CA THR A 12 -36.48 -39.75 15.70
C THR A 12 -35.84 -40.25 14.39
N GLU A 13 -35.63 -41.56 14.25
CA GLU A 13 -35.10 -42.25 13.07
C GLU A 13 -36.08 -42.19 11.88
N SER A 14 -37.40 -42.35 12.11
CA SER A 14 -38.43 -42.24 11.07
C SER A 14 -38.44 -40.84 10.40
N ARG A 15 -38.14 -39.79 11.18
CA ARG A 15 -38.13 -38.41 10.71
C ARG A 15 -36.89 -38.08 9.88
N ILE A 16 -35.71 -38.50 10.29
CA ILE A 16 -34.45 -38.27 9.55
C ILE A 16 -34.48 -39.04 8.23
N TYR A 17 -34.94 -40.29 8.25
CA TYR A 17 -35.13 -41.10 7.04
C TYR A 17 -36.09 -40.42 6.04
N SER A 18 -37.18 -39.81 6.53
CA SER A 18 -38.11 -39.06 5.69
C SER A 18 -37.52 -37.77 5.09
N GLN A 19 -36.61 -37.09 5.78
CA GLN A 19 -35.99 -35.83 5.33
C GLN A 19 -34.84 -36.06 4.33
N TRP A 20 -34.07 -37.13 4.49
CA TRP A 20 -33.07 -37.55 3.51
C TRP A 20 -33.73 -37.92 2.18
N GLN A 21 -34.80 -38.74 2.22
CA GLN A 21 -35.57 -39.07 1.03
C GLN A 21 -36.12 -37.81 0.34
N LEU A 22 -36.60 -36.84 1.13
CA LEU A 22 -37.06 -35.55 0.61
C LEU A 22 -35.93 -34.73 -0.05
N SER A 23 -34.69 -34.88 0.42
CA SER A 23 -33.50 -34.23 -0.16
C SER A 23 -33.15 -34.84 -1.52
N ILE A 24 -33.20 -36.17 -1.63
CA ILE A 24 -33.05 -36.90 -2.89
C ILE A 24 -34.18 -36.55 -3.86
N ASP A 25 -35.43 -36.53 -3.40
CA ASP A 25 -36.58 -36.19 -4.25
C ASP A 25 -36.45 -34.77 -4.81
N ARG A 26 -35.98 -33.82 -3.99
CA ARG A 26 -35.66 -32.45 -4.42
C ARG A 26 -34.51 -32.40 -5.42
N TYR A 27 -33.47 -33.21 -5.22
CA TYR A 27 -32.35 -33.33 -6.16
C TYR A 27 -32.83 -33.80 -7.54
N TYR A 28 -33.61 -34.89 -7.61
CA TYR A 28 -34.17 -35.35 -8.88
C TYR A 28 -35.18 -34.37 -9.48
N LEU A 29 -35.96 -33.68 -8.66
CA LEU A 29 -36.88 -32.65 -9.15
C LEU A 29 -36.11 -31.48 -9.80
N GLU A 30 -35.02 -31.03 -9.19
CA GLU A 30 -34.18 -29.96 -9.75
C GLU A 30 -33.49 -30.39 -11.04
N LEU A 31 -33.01 -31.64 -11.11
CA LEU A 31 -32.48 -32.24 -12.34
C LEU A 31 -33.53 -32.29 -13.45
N MET A 32 -34.76 -32.71 -13.13
CA MET A 32 -35.87 -32.77 -14.09
C MET A 32 -36.28 -31.38 -14.59
N LYS A 33 -36.32 -30.37 -13.72
CA LYS A 33 -36.53 -28.97 -14.14
C LYS A 33 -35.44 -28.50 -15.11
N GLY A 34 -34.22 -28.98 -14.88
CA GLY A 34 -33.09 -28.79 -15.77
C GLY A 34 -33.03 -29.75 -16.96
N GLY A 35 -34.10 -30.49 -17.28
CA GLY A 35 -34.18 -31.36 -18.46
C GLY A 35 -33.43 -32.69 -18.37
N VAL A 36 -32.93 -33.08 -17.19
CA VAL A 36 -32.22 -34.35 -16.95
C VAL A 36 -33.18 -35.35 -16.31
N TYR A 37 -33.51 -36.43 -17.01
CA TYR A 37 -34.44 -37.45 -16.49
C TYR A 37 -33.71 -38.55 -15.72
N THR A 38 -34.35 -39.08 -14.68
CA THR A 38 -33.79 -40.13 -13.81
C THR A 38 -33.21 -41.29 -14.62
N ARG A 39 -33.95 -41.81 -15.61
CA ARG A 39 -33.52 -42.95 -16.46
C ARG A 39 -32.17 -42.72 -17.16
N ASP A 40 -31.76 -41.47 -17.37
CA ASP A 40 -30.56 -41.14 -18.11
C ASP A 40 -29.32 -41.22 -17.20
N ILE A 41 -29.45 -40.90 -15.91
CA ILE A 41 -28.30 -40.74 -15.00
C ILE A 41 -28.28 -41.73 -13.82
N ASP A 42 -29.39 -42.41 -13.51
CA ASP A 42 -29.55 -43.15 -12.26
C ASP A 42 -28.48 -44.23 -12.05
N HIS A 43 -28.28 -45.08 -13.06
CA HIS A 43 -27.25 -46.13 -13.01
C HIS A 43 -25.83 -45.55 -12.90
N ARG A 44 -25.59 -44.32 -13.37
CA ARG A 44 -24.27 -43.66 -13.31
C ARG A 44 -24.05 -42.96 -11.98
N LEU A 45 -25.10 -42.37 -11.42
CA LEU A 45 -25.08 -41.69 -10.13
C LEU A 45 -24.78 -42.67 -8.99
N TRP A 46 -25.41 -43.85 -9.01
CA TRP A 46 -25.31 -44.83 -7.91
C TRP A 46 -24.11 -45.79 -7.99
N ASN A 47 -23.20 -45.60 -8.95
CA ASN A 47 -22.08 -46.53 -9.20
C ASN A 47 -20.71 -46.02 -8.70
N THR A 48 -20.68 -44.89 -7.99
CA THR A 48 -19.44 -44.30 -7.47
C THR A 48 -19.59 -44.13 -5.97
N HIS A 49 -19.04 -45.05 -5.18
CA HIS A 49 -19.33 -45.13 -3.74
C HIS A 49 -18.32 -44.35 -2.90
N SER A 50 -17.13 -44.15 -3.43
CA SER A 50 -15.99 -43.55 -2.74
C SER A 50 -15.20 -42.60 -3.63
N TYR A 51 -14.26 -41.88 -3.01
CA TYR A 51 -13.27 -41.10 -3.74
C TYR A 51 -12.37 -42.00 -4.59
N GLU A 52 -11.95 -43.15 -4.04
CA GLU A 52 -11.13 -44.13 -4.73
C GLU A 52 -11.84 -44.67 -5.99
N ASP A 53 -13.13 -44.98 -5.88
CA ASP A 53 -13.97 -45.38 -7.02
C ASP A 53 -14.02 -44.29 -8.10
N LEU A 54 -14.16 -43.03 -7.70
CA LEU A 54 -14.20 -41.89 -8.61
C LEU A 54 -12.88 -41.73 -9.38
N ALA A 55 -11.76 -41.85 -8.65
CA ALA A 55 -10.41 -41.74 -9.22
C ALA A 55 -10.15 -42.85 -10.25
N ASP A 56 -10.47 -44.10 -9.91
CA ASP A 56 -10.30 -45.25 -10.81
C ASP A 56 -11.16 -45.12 -12.07
N GLN A 57 -12.41 -44.68 -11.91
CA GLN A 57 -13.35 -44.52 -13.03
C GLN A 57 -12.94 -43.37 -13.98
N ILE A 58 -12.33 -42.31 -13.46
CA ILE A 58 -11.86 -41.18 -14.28
C ILE A 58 -10.58 -41.53 -15.04
N GLN A 59 -9.65 -42.26 -14.39
CA GLN A 59 -8.45 -42.79 -15.05
C GLN A 59 -8.81 -43.78 -16.17
N ALA A 60 -9.79 -44.65 -15.94
CA ALA A 60 -10.23 -45.63 -16.94
C ALA A 60 -10.96 -44.99 -18.14
N GLY A 61 -11.69 -43.89 -17.93
CA GLY A 61 -12.60 -43.32 -18.92
C GLY A 61 -12.02 -42.27 -19.88
N ARG A 62 -10.72 -41.94 -19.79
CA ARG A 62 -10.04 -40.89 -20.60
C ARG A 62 -10.78 -39.54 -20.61
N TYR A 63 -11.45 -39.19 -19.50
CA TYR A 63 -12.23 -37.95 -19.40
C TYR A 63 -11.36 -36.71 -19.16
N MET A 64 -10.15 -36.86 -18.62
CA MET A 64 -9.23 -35.75 -18.40
C MET A 64 -7.79 -36.28 -18.34
N ASP A 65 -6.78 -35.43 -18.52
CA ASP A 65 -5.43 -35.86 -18.18
C ASP A 65 -5.33 -36.07 -16.65
N SER A 66 -4.53 -37.06 -16.23
CA SER A 66 -4.47 -37.50 -14.82
C SER A 66 -4.06 -36.36 -13.89
N LYS A 67 -3.24 -35.42 -14.39
CA LYS A 67 -2.67 -34.33 -13.60
C LYS A 67 -3.70 -33.22 -13.33
N SER A 68 -4.47 -32.83 -14.33
CA SER A 68 -5.58 -31.86 -14.17
C SER A 68 -6.67 -32.41 -13.25
N PHE A 69 -6.81 -33.74 -13.17
CA PHE A 69 -7.78 -34.40 -12.30
C PHE A 69 -7.32 -34.40 -10.85
N GLU A 70 -6.06 -34.77 -10.62
CA GLU A 70 -5.41 -34.66 -9.32
C GLU A 70 -5.46 -33.21 -8.82
N ASP A 71 -5.09 -32.23 -9.65
CA ASP A 71 -5.11 -30.81 -9.27
C ASP A 71 -6.53 -30.32 -8.91
N LEU A 72 -7.56 -30.70 -9.68
CA LEU A 72 -8.94 -30.25 -9.47
C LEU A 72 -9.63 -30.92 -8.28
N ILE A 73 -9.34 -32.19 -8.01
CA ILE A 73 -9.96 -32.91 -6.88
C ILE A 73 -9.14 -32.78 -5.60
N ASP A 74 -7.80 -32.68 -5.62
CA ASP A 74 -7.01 -32.40 -4.41
C ASP A 74 -7.40 -31.07 -3.76
N LEU A 75 -7.86 -30.10 -4.55
CA LEU A 75 -8.45 -28.86 -4.06
C LEU A 75 -9.65 -29.10 -3.14
N LEU A 76 -10.43 -30.15 -3.36
CA LEU A 76 -11.69 -30.44 -2.68
C LEU A 76 -11.66 -31.66 -1.76
N ARG A 77 -10.70 -32.56 -1.96
CA ARG A 77 -10.65 -33.91 -1.40
C ARG A 77 -10.85 -33.92 0.11
N TYR A 78 -10.04 -33.16 0.83
CA TYR A 78 -10.07 -33.16 2.30
C TYR A 78 -11.42 -32.68 2.84
N ASP A 79 -11.94 -31.57 2.32
CA ASP A 79 -13.16 -30.93 2.84
C ASP A 79 -14.42 -31.74 2.51
N LEU A 80 -14.51 -32.29 1.29
CA LEU A 80 -15.63 -33.15 0.88
C LEU A 80 -15.59 -34.50 1.60
N GLU A 81 -14.42 -35.13 1.75
CA GLU A 81 -14.31 -36.37 2.54
C GLU A 81 -14.72 -36.14 4.00
N CYS A 82 -14.30 -35.03 4.60
CA CYS A 82 -14.70 -34.68 5.97
C CYS A 82 -16.21 -34.41 6.07
N PHE A 83 -16.79 -33.68 5.12
CA PHE A 83 -18.23 -33.46 5.04
C PHE A 83 -18.99 -34.78 4.96
N VAL A 84 -18.62 -35.65 4.02
CA VAL A 84 -19.25 -36.96 3.81
C VAL A 84 -19.16 -37.79 5.08
N LYS A 85 -17.99 -37.90 5.71
CA LYS A 85 -17.81 -38.64 6.97
C LYS A 85 -18.74 -38.13 8.08
N VAL A 86 -18.86 -36.82 8.24
CA VAL A 86 -19.73 -36.22 9.27
C VAL A 86 -21.20 -36.48 8.96
N VAL A 87 -21.64 -36.24 7.73
CA VAL A 87 -23.05 -36.45 7.33
C VAL A 87 -23.42 -37.93 7.39
N THR A 88 -22.57 -38.84 6.94
CA THR A 88 -22.80 -40.29 7.07
C THR A 88 -22.91 -40.71 8.55
N SER A 89 -22.16 -40.06 9.45
CA SER A 89 -22.32 -40.26 10.90
C SER A 89 -23.64 -39.68 11.45
N VAL A 90 -24.14 -38.57 10.90
CA VAL A 90 -25.46 -38.00 11.25
C VAL A 90 -26.60 -38.91 10.79
N MET A 91 -26.43 -39.54 9.62
CA MET A 91 -27.37 -40.47 9.01
C MET A 91 -27.18 -41.92 9.48
N GLU A 92 -26.41 -42.16 10.53
CA GLU A 92 -26.26 -43.49 11.17
C GLU A 92 -25.75 -44.59 10.21
N GLY A 93 -24.87 -44.23 9.26
CA GLY A 93 -24.11 -45.19 8.45
C GLY A 93 -24.73 -45.56 7.09
N GLU A 94 -25.63 -44.75 6.52
CA GLU A 94 -26.12 -45.00 5.16
C GLU A 94 -25.06 -44.60 4.11
N ASP A 95 -24.39 -45.59 3.51
CA ASP A 95 -23.37 -45.40 2.45
C ASP A 95 -23.90 -44.67 1.20
N ARG A 96 -25.23 -44.60 1.06
CA ARG A 96 -25.94 -43.94 -0.05
C ARG A 96 -25.66 -42.45 -0.17
N VAL A 97 -25.40 -41.75 0.93
CA VAL A 97 -25.11 -40.30 0.90
C VAL A 97 -23.78 -40.03 0.19
N ALA A 98 -22.76 -40.82 0.53
CA ALA A 98 -21.47 -40.77 -0.13
C ALA A 98 -21.62 -41.06 -1.62
N THR A 99 -22.44 -42.07 -1.96
CA THR A 99 -22.67 -42.45 -3.37
C THR A 99 -23.27 -41.32 -4.20
N VAL A 100 -24.30 -40.63 -3.69
CA VAL A 100 -24.91 -39.51 -4.44
C VAL A 100 -23.93 -38.35 -4.63
N ILE A 101 -23.16 -38.00 -3.60
CA ILE A 101 -22.19 -36.89 -3.68
C ILE A 101 -21.09 -37.20 -4.70
N TRP A 102 -20.45 -38.36 -4.60
CA TRP A 102 -19.37 -38.75 -5.51
C TRP A 102 -19.88 -39.01 -6.92
N GLY A 103 -21.05 -39.63 -7.07
CA GLY A 103 -21.72 -39.81 -8.35
C GLY A 103 -22.12 -38.50 -9.01
N SER A 104 -22.55 -37.49 -8.25
CA SER A 104 -22.85 -36.15 -8.79
C SER A 104 -21.60 -35.48 -9.35
N ILE A 105 -20.47 -35.53 -8.62
CA ILE A 105 -19.19 -34.98 -9.07
C ILE A 105 -18.73 -35.67 -10.37
N ARG A 106 -18.86 -36.99 -10.43
CA ARG A 106 -18.59 -37.76 -11.66
C ARG A 106 -19.42 -37.25 -12.84
N LEU A 107 -20.73 -37.11 -12.67
CA LEU A 107 -21.64 -36.65 -13.73
C LEU A 107 -21.32 -35.22 -14.19
N ILE A 108 -20.92 -34.33 -13.28
CA ILE A 108 -20.46 -32.97 -13.62
C ILE A 108 -19.24 -33.05 -14.54
N LEU A 109 -18.23 -33.84 -14.16
CA LEU A 109 -17.00 -34.01 -14.94
C LEU A 109 -17.26 -34.71 -16.28
N GLU A 110 -18.19 -35.65 -16.33
CA GLU A 110 -18.58 -36.37 -17.55
C GLU A 110 -19.31 -35.43 -18.54
N PHE A 111 -20.25 -34.61 -18.07
CA PHE A 111 -20.98 -33.69 -18.95
C PHE A 111 -20.21 -32.41 -19.29
N ALA A 112 -19.24 -32.01 -18.47
CA ALA A 112 -18.45 -30.82 -18.71
C ALA A 112 -17.43 -30.96 -19.85
N GLN A 113 -17.33 -32.12 -20.50
CA GLN A 113 -16.27 -32.41 -21.47
C GLN A 113 -16.27 -31.50 -22.73
N PRO A 114 -15.11 -30.97 -23.15
CA PRO A 114 -13.82 -30.96 -22.43
C PRO A 114 -13.89 -30.05 -21.18
N VAL A 115 -13.38 -30.53 -20.03
CA VAL A 115 -13.52 -29.83 -18.73
C VAL A 115 -12.91 -28.42 -18.79
N PRO A 116 -13.68 -27.35 -18.49
CA PRO A 116 -13.15 -25.99 -18.41
C PRO A 116 -12.14 -25.85 -17.27
N ARG A 117 -11.02 -25.15 -17.50
CA ARG A 117 -10.03 -24.87 -16.44
C ARG A 117 -10.65 -24.03 -15.31
N GLU A 118 -11.55 -23.14 -15.69
CA GLU A 118 -12.31 -22.25 -14.81
C GLU A 118 -13.28 -23.01 -13.89
N LEU A 119 -13.53 -24.30 -14.14
CA LEU A 119 -14.29 -25.15 -13.22
C LEU A 119 -13.53 -25.35 -11.89
N GLY A 120 -12.19 -25.33 -11.92
CA GLY A 120 -11.36 -25.33 -10.71
C GLY A 120 -11.63 -24.11 -9.81
N ASP A 121 -11.85 -22.93 -10.41
CA ASP A 121 -12.18 -21.72 -9.66
C ASP A 121 -13.57 -21.81 -8.99
N VAL A 122 -14.54 -22.42 -9.68
CA VAL A 122 -15.87 -22.68 -9.11
C VAL A 122 -15.77 -23.62 -7.92
N PHE A 123 -14.98 -24.69 -8.04
CA PHE A 123 -14.73 -25.60 -6.93
C PHE A 123 -13.95 -24.96 -5.78
N ASN A 124 -13.01 -24.06 -6.05
CA ASN A 124 -12.31 -23.27 -5.03
C ASN A 124 -13.24 -22.31 -4.27
N GLU A 125 -14.14 -21.64 -4.97
CA GLU A 125 -15.13 -20.75 -4.36
C GLU A 125 -16.10 -21.54 -3.47
N PHE A 126 -16.50 -22.72 -3.96
CA PHE A 126 -17.33 -23.68 -3.26
C PHE A 126 -16.64 -24.31 -2.03
N LYS A 127 -15.33 -24.56 -2.07
CA LYS A 127 -14.53 -24.99 -0.91
C LYS A 127 -14.70 -24.05 0.29
N GLY A 128 -14.74 -22.74 0.03
CA GLY A 128 -14.94 -21.72 1.05
C GLY A 128 -16.35 -21.69 1.67
N ALA A 129 -17.31 -22.45 1.12
CA ALA A 129 -18.70 -22.49 1.59
C ALA A 129 -18.99 -23.63 2.60
N PHE A 130 -18.02 -24.50 2.86
CA PHE A 130 -18.19 -25.65 3.73
C PHE A 130 -18.04 -25.32 5.23
N PRO A 131 -18.82 -25.96 6.13
CA PRO A 131 -18.71 -25.75 7.57
C PRO A 131 -17.39 -26.31 8.13
N ASN A 132 -16.95 -25.83 9.28
CA ASN A 132 -15.68 -26.27 9.86
C ASN A 132 -15.84 -27.67 10.50
N TYR A 133 -15.25 -28.70 9.86
CA TYR A 133 -15.42 -30.10 10.23
C TYR A 133 -14.64 -30.54 11.45
N GLY A 134 -13.52 -29.87 11.76
CA GLY A 134 -12.58 -30.28 12.82
C GLY A 134 -13.18 -30.29 14.23
N HIS A 135 -14.43 -29.83 14.37
CA HIS A 135 -15.16 -29.72 15.63
C HIS A 135 -16.16 -30.86 15.89
N TYR A 136 -16.44 -31.69 14.89
CA TYR A 136 -17.46 -32.75 14.95
C TYR A 136 -16.80 -34.13 14.88
N SER A 137 -15.91 -34.42 15.84
CA SER A 137 -15.26 -35.72 15.99
C SER A 137 -16.14 -36.72 16.74
N GLN A 138 -15.71 -37.99 16.82
CA GLN A 138 -16.40 -39.03 17.58
C GLN A 138 -16.80 -38.55 18.99
N GLY A 139 -18.09 -38.64 19.31
CA GLY A 139 -18.64 -38.28 20.62
C GLY A 139 -19.33 -36.91 20.74
N PHE A 140 -19.42 -36.12 19.66
CA PHE A 140 -20.20 -34.86 19.69
C PHE A 140 -21.72 -35.14 19.77
N PRO A 141 -22.49 -34.45 20.65
CA PRO A 141 -23.91 -34.72 20.80
C PRO A 141 -24.74 -34.14 19.65
N TRP A 142 -25.50 -35.02 18.98
CA TRP A 142 -26.39 -34.66 17.88
C TRP A 142 -27.75 -34.21 18.37
N THR A 143 -27.94 -32.89 18.52
CA THR A 143 -29.28 -32.34 18.78
C THR A 143 -30.15 -32.38 17.52
N PRO A 144 -31.50 -32.44 17.64
CA PRO A 144 -32.38 -32.40 16.48
C PRO A 144 -32.14 -31.18 15.58
N ALA A 145 -31.90 -30.00 16.16
CA ALA A 145 -31.60 -28.78 15.43
C ALA A 145 -30.27 -28.86 14.64
N LEU A 146 -29.25 -29.51 15.21
CA LEU A 146 -27.98 -29.71 14.51
C LEU A 146 -28.12 -30.75 13.39
N LYS A 147 -28.84 -31.85 13.63
CA LYS A 147 -29.14 -32.86 12.59
C LYS A 147 -29.92 -32.21 11.43
N ASP A 148 -30.94 -31.40 11.73
CA ASP A 148 -31.72 -30.66 10.73
C ASP A 148 -30.83 -29.66 9.94
N ALA A 149 -29.89 -28.97 10.60
CA ALA A 149 -28.97 -28.04 9.93
C ALA A 149 -28.02 -28.74 8.95
N TRP A 150 -27.42 -29.87 9.36
CA TRP A 150 -26.59 -30.70 8.48
C TRP A 150 -27.37 -31.27 7.29
N LEU A 151 -28.61 -31.68 7.49
CA LEU A 151 -29.52 -32.12 6.42
C LEU A 151 -29.85 -31.00 5.43
N ASN A 152 -30.08 -29.78 5.93
CA ASN A 152 -30.35 -28.63 5.07
C ASN A 152 -29.12 -28.27 4.23
N THR A 153 -27.92 -28.29 4.81
CA THR A 153 -26.67 -28.06 4.07
C THR A 153 -26.41 -29.15 3.04
N LEU A 154 -26.69 -30.42 3.36
CA LEU A 154 -26.66 -31.52 2.40
C LEU A 154 -27.66 -31.29 1.24
N THR A 155 -28.86 -30.81 1.54
CA THR A 155 -29.87 -30.50 0.53
C THR A 155 -29.40 -29.39 -0.41
N GLU A 156 -28.87 -28.28 0.13
CA GLU A 156 -28.35 -27.17 -0.68
C GLU A 156 -27.15 -27.61 -1.53
N LEU A 157 -26.29 -28.48 -0.99
CA LEU A 157 -25.19 -29.11 -1.71
C LEU A 157 -25.68 -29.94 -2.90
N LEU A 158 -26.66 -30.82 -2.68
CA LEU A 158 -27.22 -31.63 -3.74
C LEU A 158 -27.90 -30.76 -4.81
N LEU A 159 -28.65 -29.73 -4.42
CA LEU A 159 -29.27 -28.79 -5.35
C LEU A 159 -28.22 -27.99 -6.16
N PHE A 160 -27.09 -27.68 -5.56
CA PHE A 160 -25.94 -27.07 -6.24
C PHE A 160 -25.36 -28.02 -7.29
N PHE A 161 -25.18 -29.30 -6.96
CA PHE A 161 -24.74 -30.31 -7.93
C PHE A 161 -25.76 -30.54 -9.04
N ALA A 162 -27.05 -30.66 -8.71
CA ALA A 162 -28.12 -30.79 -9.71
C ALA A 162 -28.09 -29.65 -10.72
N PHE A 163 -27.91 -28.41 -10.25
CA PHE A 163 -27.77 -27.24 -11.13
C PHE A 163 -26.57 -27.37 -12.08
N MET A 164 -25.40 -27.78 -11.59
CA MET A 164 -24.22 -27.96 -12.43
C MET A 164 -24.40 -29.09 -13.44
N ILE A 165 -24.94 -30.23 -13.02
CA ILE A 165 -25.25 -31.38 -13.89
C ILE A 165 -26.20 -30.95 -15.00
N SER A 166 -27.33 -30.33 -14.66
CA SER A 166 -28.30 -29.84 -15.63
C SER A 166 -27.71 -28.79 -16.57
N TYR A 167 -26.85 -27.90 -16.06
CA TYR A 167 -26.21 -26.91 -16.90
C TYR A 167 -25.30 -27.57 -17.95
N PHE A 168 -24.38 -28.44 -17.53
CA PHE A 168 -23.44 -29.08 -18.45
C PHE A 168 -24.12 -30.08 -19.39
N TYR A 169 -25.15 -30.78 -18.92
CA TYR A 169 -25.97 -31.67 -19.75
C TYR A 169 -26.63 -30.93 -20.91
N ASN A 170 -27.16 -29.73 -20.66
CA ASN A 170 -27.81 -28.92 -21.71
C ASN A 170 -26.82 -28.08 -22.55
N ASN A 171 -25.59 -27.91 -22.08
CA ASN A 171 -24.56 -27.10 -22.74
C ASN A 171 -23.27 -27.92 -22.99
N PRO A 172 -23.34 -29.00 -23.79
CA PRO A 172 -22.14 -29.76 -24.13
C PRO A 172 -21.13 -28.88 -24.87
N ASN A 173 -19.83 -29.05 -24.60
CA ASN A 173 -18.74 -28.21 -25.12
C ASN A 173 -18.78 -26.72 -24.71
N THR A 174 -19.13 -26.43 -23.45
CA THR A 174 -19.23 -25.05 -22.92
C THR A 174 -17.94 -24.22 -23.15
N VAL A 175 -16.76 -24.84 -23.17
CA VAL A 175 -15.46 -24.19 -23.44
C VAL A 175 -15.44 -23.43 -24.78
N LYS A 176 -16.24 -23.85 -25.78
CA LYS A 176 -16.28 -23.21 -27.10
C LYS A 176 -17.21 -21.99 -27.18
N ARG A 177 -17.91 -21.64 -26.08
CA ARG A 177 -18.94 -20.59 -26.05
C ARG A 177 -18.81 -19.70 -24.81
N PRO A 178 -18.02 -18.60 -24.85
CA PRO A 178 -17.74 -17.78 -23.66
C PRO A 178 -18.98 -17.17 -22.99
N LYS A 179 -20.00 -16.78 -23.78
CA LYS A 179 -21.24 -16.17 -23.26
C LYS A 179 -22.09 -17.11 -22.41
N THR A 180 -22.01 -18.43 -22.64
CA THR A 180 -22.74 -19.42 -21.82
C THR A 180 -22.07 -19.59 -20.47
N TRP A 181 -20.74 -19.51 -20.40
CA TRP A 181 -19.99 -19.58 -19.13
C TRP A 181 -20.29 -18.40 -18.21
N THR A 182 -20.43 -17.17 -18.74
CA THR A 182 -20.83 -16.01 -17.93
C THR A 182 -22.19 -16.24 -17.26
N ARG A 183 -23.17 -16.81 -17.97
CA ARG A 183 -24.48 -17.14 -17.39
C ARG A 183 -24.40 -18.22 -16.33
N PHE A 184 -23.53 -19.21 -16.52
CA PHE A 184 -23.23 -20.22 -15.50
C PHE A 184 -22.67 -19.59 -14.23
N ARG A 185 -21.66 -18.73 -14.35
CA ARG A 185 -21.06 -18.00 -13.22
C ARG A 185 -22.08 -17.17 -12.44
N VAL A 186 -22.99 -16.48 -13.13
CA VAL A 186 -24.10 -15.76 -12.47
C VAL A 186 -24.97 -16.73 -11.66
N GLY A 187 -25.35 -17.88 -12.23
CA GLY A 187 -26.14 -18.90 -11.53
C GLY A 187 -25.42 -19.51 -10.32
N ILE A 188 -24.11 -19.72 -10.40
CA ILE A 188 -23.26 -20.19 -9.30
C ILE A 188 -23.19 -19.14 -8.18
N SER A 189 -22.95 -17.87 -8.52
CA SER A 189 -22.83 -16.78 -7.55
C SER A 189 -24.10 -16.55 -6.71
N GLN A 190 -25.27 -16.94 -7.22
CA GLN A 190 -26.55 -16.84 -6.51
C GLN A 190 -26.81 -18.01 -5.56
N ARG A 191 -26.11 -19.14 -5.73
CA ARG A 191 -26.31 -20.37 -4.95
C ARG A 191 -25.26 -20.56 -3.86
N ILE A 192 -24.02 -20.10 -4.06
CA ILE A 192 -22.95 -20.15 -3.05
C ILE A 192 -23.34 -19.49 -1.71
N PRO A 193 -24.00 -18.31 -1.68
CA PRO A 193 -24.42 -17.68 -0.42
C PRO A 193 -25.41 -18.53 0.40
N LYS A 194 -26.25 -19.35 -0.25
CA LYS A 194 -27.20 -20.23 0.46
C LYS A 194 -26.49 -21.34 1.19
N LEU A 195 -25.48 -21.93 0.54
CA LEU A 195 -24.64 -22.95 1.15
C LEU A 195 -23.82 -22.36 2.31
N GLN A 196 -23.22 -21.17 2.12
CA GLN A 196 -22.51 -20.44 3.17
C GLN A 196 -23.39 -20.15 4.38
N TYR A 197 -24.60 -19.63 4.16
CA TYR A 197 -25.57 -19.36 5.22
C TYR A 197 -25.96 -20.62 6.01
N SER A 198 -26.17 -21.75 5.31
CA SER A 198 -26.46 -23.02 5.98
C SER A 198 -25.27 -23.52 6.81
N SER A 199 -24.05 -23.32 6.33
CA SER A 199 -22.80 -23.64 7.04
C SER A 199 -22.57 -22.75 8.27
N GLU A 200 -22.94 -21.46 8.19
CA GLU A 200 -22.94 -20.55 9.33
C GLU A 200 -23.91 -21.01 10.42
N ILE A 201 -25.13 -21.41 10.05
CA ILE A 201 -26.11 -21.97 10.99
C ILE A 201 -25.57 -23.21 11.70
N ILE A 202 -24.90 -24.13 10.97
CA ILE A 202 -24.26 -25.30 11.57
C ILE A 202 -23.21 -24.86 12.61
N ASN A 203 -22.37 -23.89 12.26
CA ASN A 203 -21.34 -23.38 13.15
C ASN A 203 -21.95 -22.68 14.38
N ASP A 204 -23.06 -21.96 14.23
CA ASP A 204 -23.76 -21.24 15.30
C ASP A 204 -24.43 -22.20 16.27
N ILE A 205 -25.15 -23.19 15.76
CA ILE A 205 -25.78 -24.24 16.57
C ILE A 205 -24.68 -25.07 17.26
N GLY A 206 -23.62 -25.43 16.55
CA GLY A 206 -22.46 -26.13 17.11
C GLY A 206 -21.76 -25.34 18.21
N ARG A 207 -21.71 -23.99 18.11
CA ARG A 207 -21.23 -23.10 19.17
C ARG A 207 -22.18 -23.08 20.36
N ALA A 208 -23.48 -22.90 20.14
CA ALA A 208 -24.50 -22.85 21.19
C ALA A 208 -24.57 -24.16 22.00
N ILE A 209 -24.48 -25.31 21.33
CA ILE A 209 -24.42 -26.63 21.99
C ILE A 209 -23.18 -26.73 22.86
N ARG A 210 -22.02 -26.27 22.39
CA ARG A 210 -20.77 -26.26 23.18
C ARG A 210 -20.86 -25.35 24.40
N VAL A 211 -21.48 -24.19 24.27
CA VAL A 211 -21.75 -23.28 25.41
C VAL A 211 -22.69 -23.95 26.41
N SER A 212 -23.73 -24.64 25.94
CA SER A 212 -24.68 -25.36 26.80
C SER A 212 -24.04 -26.56 27.51
N ILE A 213 -23.22 -27.36 26.82
CA ILE A 213 -22.43 -28.45 27.44
C ILE A 213 -21.48 -27.90 28.50
N ARG A 214 -20.83 -26.77 28.21
CA ARG A 214 -19.95 -26.09 29.18
C ARG A 214 -20.71 -25.62 30.42
N LYS A 215 -21.89 -25.01 30.23
CA LYS A 215 -22.76 -24.55 31.32
C LYS A 215 -23.27 -25.73 32.16
N ASN A 216 -23.69 -26.82 31.51
CA ASN A 216 -24.10 -28.05 32.18
C ASN A 216 -22.93 -28.76 32.88
N MET A 217 -21.71 -28.72 32.36
CA MET A 217 -20.51 -29.21 33.06
C MET A 217 -20.16 -28.32 34.25
N GLU A 218 -20.34 -27.00 34.16
CA GLU A 218 -20.16 -26.05 35.26
C GLU A 218 -21.20 -26.26 36.38
N ASP A 219 -22.43 -26.63 36.04
CA ASP A 219 -23.49 -26.96 37.02
C ASP A 219 -23.37 -28.40 37.57
N SER A 220 -22.93 -29.37 36.77
CA SER A 220 -22.72 -30.77 37.22
C SER A 220 -21.52 -30.94 38.15
N LEU A 221 -20.54 -30.02 38.09
CA LEU A 221 -19.41 -29.96 39.02
C LEU A 221 -19.77 -29.39 40.42
N LYS A 222 -21.03 -28.99 40.63
CA LYS A 222 -21.55 -28.57 41.96
C LYS A 222 -22.29 -29.68 42.72
N VAL A 223 -22.34 -30.91 42.21
CA VAL A 223 -22.89 -32.07 42.93
C VAL A 223 -21.74 -32.94 43.46
N PRO A 224 -21.62 -33.16 44.78
CA PRO A 224 -20.58 -34.02 45.32
C PRO A 224 -20.99 -35.49 45.14
N GLY A 225 -20.46 -36.14 44.09
CA GLY A 225 -20.56 -37.61 44.00
C GLY A 225 -20.35 -38.22 42.62
N GLY A 226 -19.14 -38.71 42.37
CA GLY A 226 -18.91 -39.96 41.64
C GLY A 226 -18.57 -39.89 40.15
N GLY A 227 -17.35 -40.32 39.80
CA GLY A 227 -17.03 -40.83 38.45
C GLY A 227 -15.65 -40.45 37.90
N ASN A 228 -14.55 -40.85 38.55
CA ASN A 228 -13.20 -40.70 38.01
C ASN A 228 -13.03 -41.55 36.73
N VAL A 229 -12.88 -40.90 35.57
CA VAL A 229 -12.13 -41.49 34.46
C VAL A 229 -10.65 -41.20 34.75
N SER A 230 -9.92 -42.23 35.18
CA SER A 230 -8.52 -42.11 35.58
C SER A 230 -7.62 -41.87 34.35
N TRP A 231 -7.28 -40.62 34.09
CA TRP A 231 -5.97 -40.30 33.55
C TRP A 231 -4.97 -40.61 34.67
N GLN A 232 -4.19 -41.68 34.54
CA GLN A 232 -3.21 -42.07 35.56
C GLN A 232 -2.34 -40.86 35.91
N HIS A 233 -2.53 -40.33 37.11
CA HIS A 233 -1.76 -39.22 37.67
C HIS A 233 -0.28 -39.58 37.66
N ARG A 234 0.50 -38.87 36.85
CA ARG A 234 1.92 -38.63 37.09
C ARG A 234 2.18 -37.12 36.98
N ALA A 235 2.61 -36.55 38.11
CA ALA A 235 2.96 -35.15 38.36
C ALA A 235 1.92 -34.11 37.90
N GLU A 236 1.31 -33.38 38.85
CA GLU A 236 0.60 -32.15 38.49
C GLU A 236 1.58 -31.20 37.77
N PRO A 237 1.27 -30.72 36.56
CA PRO A 237 2.14 -29.78 35.88
C PRO A 237 2.25 -28.48 36.69
N ASN A 238 3.48 -28.06 36.96
CA ASN A 238 3.75 -26.81 37.66
C ASN A 238 3.35 -25.63 36.76
N PHE A 239 2.37 -24.85 37.21
CA PHE A 239 2.00 -23.57 36.60
C PHE A 239 2.52 -22.41 37.47
N PRO A 240 2.91 -21.27 36.88
CA PRO A 240 2.83 -20.94 35.45
C PRO A 240 3.88 -21.67 34.60
N CYS A 241 3.49 -22.05 33.37
CA CYS A 241 4.38 -22.68 32.40
C CYS A 241 4.62 -21.74 31.22
N HIS A 242 5.77 -21.05 31.21
CA HIS A 242 6.13 -20.11 30.17
C HIS A 242 7.31 -20.66 29.36
N ILE A 243 7.09 -20.88 28.06
CA ILE A 243 8.13 -21.21 27.08
C ILE A 243 8.27 -20.01 26.17
N ILE A 244 9.23 -19.16 26.52
CA ILE A 244 9.57 -17.93 25.80
C ILE A 244 11.07 -18.02 25.48
N PRO A 245 11.53 -17.65 24.27
CA PRO A 245 12.94 -17.61 23.95
C PRO A 245 13.68 -16.74 24.96
N CYS A 246 14.72 -17.29 25.60
CA CYS A 246 15.50 -16.57 26.60
C CYS A 246 16.28 -15.44 25.91
N ASN A 247 15.73 -14.23 25.90
CA ASN A 247 16.41 -12.98 25.51
C ASN A 247 15.55 -11.77 25.90
N HIS A 248 15.56 -11.37 27.18
CA HIS A 248 14.99 -10.07 27.54
C HIS A 248 15.84 -8.97 26.87
N ASN A 249 15.27 -8.28 25.90
CA ASN A 249 15.94 -7.19 25.21
C ASN A 249 15.92 -5.92 26.09
N ALA A 250 16.98 -5.74 26.88
CA ALA A 250 17.16 -4.56 27.74
C ALA A 250 17.25 -3.23 26.96
N ARG A 251 17.40 -3.29 25.62
CA ARG A 251 17.45 -2.15 24.70
C ARG A 251 16.16 -1.98 23.88
N PHE A 252 15.03 -2.52 24.35
CA PHE A 252 13.73 -2.28 23.71
C PHE A 252 13.33 -0.81 23.85
N TRP A 253 12.91 -0.17 22.76
CA TRP A 253 12.58 1.26 22.70
C TRP A 253 11.21 1.53 22.08
N GLY A 254 10.47 2.46 22.67
CA GLY A 254 9.23 3.00 22.12
C GLY A 254 8.07 2.01 22.05
N ARG A 255 7.23 2.14 21.01
CA ARG A 255 6.07 1.26 20.71
C ARG A 255 4.95 1.25 21.76
N ALA A 256 4.81 2.34 22.53
CA ALA A 256 3.81 2.43 23.59
C ALA A 256 2.38 2.25 23.05
N ALA A 257 2.07 2.83 21.89
CA ALA A 257 0.77 2.71 21.24
C ALA A 257 0.47 1.26 20.84
N GLU A 258 1.41 0.60 20.16
CA GLU A 258 1.24 -0.79 19.71
C GLU A 258 1.17 -1.77 20.88
N LEU A 259 1.97 -1.56 21.93
CA LEU A 259 1.90 -2.34 23.16
C LEU A 259 0.54 -2.19 23.86
N GLU A 260 -0.04 -0.99 23.86
CA GLU A 260 -1.37 -0.77 24.42
C GLU A 260 -2.47 -1.49 23.62
N LEU A 261 -2.33 -1.56 22.29
CA LEU A 261 -3.21 -2.37 21.45
C LEU A 261 -3.10 -3.87 21.76
N LEU A 262 -1.88 -4.36 22.00
CA LEU A 262 -1.67 -5.75 22.43
C LEU A 262 -2.29 -6.00 23.80
N ARG A 263 -2.04 -5.13 24.78
CA ARG A 263 -2.60 -5.25 26.15
C ARG A 263 -4.12 -5.32 26.13
N THR A 264 -4.76 -4.38 25.48
CA THR A 264 -6.23 -4.31 25.43
C THR A 264 -6.86 -5.44 24.61
N GLY A 265 -6.25 -5.83 23.49
CA GLY A 265 -6.84 -6.82 22.59
C GLY A 265 -6.53 -8.27 22.94
N LEU A 266 -5.50 -8.53 23.77
CA LEU A 266 -5.12 -9.88 24.24
C LEU A 266 -5.39 -10.09 25.74
N ASP A 267 -5.93 -9.11 26.48
CA ASP A 267 -6.20 -9.26 27.92
C ASP A 267 -7.16 -10.44 28.19
N PRO A 268 -6.70 -11.48 28.92
CA PRO A 268 -7.54 -12.63 29.22
C PRO A 268 -8.70 -12.30 30.18
N ASN A 269 -8.64 -11.18 30.91
CA ASN A 269 -9.63 -10.74 31.90
C ASN A 269 -10.70 -9.79 31.32
N SER A 270 -10.58 -9.38 30.06
CA SER A 270 -11.55 -8.51 29.42
C SER A 270 -12.93 -9.17 29.37
N LYS A 271 -13.96 -8.43 29.81
CA LYS A 271 -15.38 -8.84 29.89
C LYS A 271 -16.07 -9.06 28.54
N VAL A 272 -15.35 -8.87 27.43
CA VAL A 272 -15.82 -9.22 26.08
C VAL A 272 -15.72 -10.75 25.95
N GLU A 273 -16.66 -11.48 26.56
CA GLU A 273 -16.64 -12.94 26.71
C GLU A 273 -16.94 -13.73 25.41
N GLU A 274 -17.13 -13.05 24.26
CA GLU A 274 -17.74 -13.66 23.06
C GLU A 274 -16.87 -13.66 21.79
N SER A 275 -15.63 -13.15 21.79
CA SER A 275 -14.76 -13.18 20.60
C SER A 275 -13.37 -13.78 20.85
N ALA A 276 -12.82 -14.46 19.84
CA ALA A 276 -11.44 -14.93 19.86
C ALA A 276 -10.48 -13.73 19.96
N ARG A 277 -9.49 -13.78 20.86
CA ARG A 277 -8.51 -12.69 21.05
C ARG A 277 -7.28 -12.95 20.20
N VAL A 278 -7.39 -12.66 18.91
CA VAL A 278 -6.33 -12.93 17.94
C VAL A 278 -5.83 -11.63 17.34
N ILE A 279 -4.56 -11.32 17.57
CA ILE A 279 -3.88 -10.19 16.96
C ILE A 279 -2.76 -10.69 16.06
N ALA A 280 -2.62 -10.12 14.87
CA ALA A 280 -1.41 -10.28 14.07
C ALA A 280 -0.61 -8.99 13.99
N ILE A 281 0.70 -9.11 14.08
CA ILE A 281 1.68 -8.06 13.78
C ILE A 281 2.28 -8.42 12.42
N CYS A 282 2.03 -7.60 11.40
CA CYS A 282 2.53 -7.88 10.05
C CYS A 282 3.18 -6.65 9.44
N GLU A 283 4.35 -6.84 8.82
CA GLU A 283 5.15 -5.80 8.15
C GLU A 283 6.43 -6.40 7.55
N ILE A 284 7.27 -5.57 6.91
CA ILE A 284 8.56 -5.97 6.31
C ILE A 284 9.53 -6.64 7.31
N GLY A 285 10.49 -7.42 6.79
CA GLY A 285 11.58 -8.00 7.57
C GLY A 285 12.42 -6.92 8.28
N GLY A 286 12.86 -7.18 9.52
CA GLY A 286 13.73 -6.25 10.26
C GLY A 286 13.03 -5.12 11.04
N VAL A 287 11.69 -4.97 10.94
CA VAL A 287 10.97 -3.90 11.67
C VAL A 287 10.77 -4.15 13.18
N GLY A 288 11.14 -5.34 13.67
CA GLY A 288 11.05 -5.67 15.10
C GLY A 288 9.75 -6.34 15.55
N LYS A 289 8.99 -6.98 14.66
CA LYS A 289 7.75 -7.71 15.02
C LYS A 289 7.96 -8.75 16.13
N THR A 290 8.99 -9.59 15.96
CA THR A 290 9.41 -10.60 16.93
C THR A 290 9.83 -9.95 18.27
N GLN A 291 10.51 -8.81 18.23
CA GLN A 291 10.93 -8.08 19.44
C GLN A 291 9.72 -7.47 20.17
N LEU A 292 8.73 -6.94 19.45
CA LEU A 292 7.47 -6.45 20.03
C LEU A 292 6.67 -7.59 20.68
N ALA A 293 6.56 -8.74 19.99
CA ALA A 293 5.89 -9.91 20.53
C ALA A 293 6.60 -10.46 21.79
N LEU A 294 7.94 -10.49 21.78
CA LEU A 294 8.75 -10.93 22.91
C LEU A 294 8.60 -9.98 24.11
N HIS A 295 8.65 -8.68 23.88
CA HIS A 295 8.46 -7.68 24.94
C HIS A 295 7.05 -7.76 25.54
N TYR A 296 6.02 -7.97 24.72
CA TYR A 296 4.66 -8.21 25.22
C TYR A 296 4.58 -9.49 26.05
N ALA A 297 5.12 -10.61 25.54
CA ALA A 297 5.12 -11.90 26.25
C ALA A 297 5.77 -11.80 27.63
N GLU A 298 6.88 -11.08 27.72
CA GLU A 298 7.61 -10.86 28.97
C GLU A 298 6.86 -9.95 29.95
N THR A 299 6.36 -8.80 29.49
CA THR A 299 5.65 -7.85 30.36
C THR A 299 4.26 -8.33 30.78
N SER A 300 3.65 -9.26 30.04
CA SER A 300 2.32 -9.82 30.32
C SER A 300 2.33 -11.18 31.04
N LYS A 301 3.50 -11.68 31.48
CA LYS A 301 3.63 -12.98 32.18
C LYS A 301 2.63 -13.20 33.31
N HIS A 302 2.33 -12.16 34.08
CA HIS A 302 1.42 -12.20 35.22
C HIS A 302 -0.06 -12.39 34.84
N LEU A 303 -0.42 -12.19 33.56
CA LEU A 303 -1.79 -12.33 33.06
C LEU A 303 -2.12 -13.76 32.63
N TYR A 304 -1.10 -14.56 32.30
CA TYR A 304 -1.27 -15.88 31.70
C TYR A 304 -0.65 -16.98 32.55
N ASP A 305 -1.42 -18.05 32.79
CA ASP A 305 -0.91 -19.28 33.39
C ASP A 305 0.08 -19.99 32.45
N ILE A 306 -0.09 -19.80 31.14
CA ILE A 306 0.68 -20.48 30.09
C ILE A 306 1.05 -19.48 28.99
N ILE A 307 2.32 -19.47 28.57
CA ILE A 307 2.77 -18.76 27.38
C ILE A 307 3.58 -19.75 26.54
N ILE A 308 3.20 -19.92 25.28
CA ILE A 308 3.88 -20.84 24.36
C ILE A 308 4.34 -20.05 23.14
N TRP A 309 5.65 -19.92 22.98
CA TRP A 309 6.27 -19.36 21.79
C TRP A 309 6.55 -20.44 20.76
N ILE A 310 5.90 -20.37 19.60
CA ILE A 310 6.01 -21.36 18.52
C ILE A 310 6.70 -20.71 17.34
N SER A 311 7.86 -21.25 16.96
CA SER A 311 8.52 -20.88 15.72
C SER A 311 7.75 -21.48 14.53
N ALA A 312 6.94 -20.67 13.86
CA ALA A 312 5.98 -21.06 12.84
C ALA A 312 6.46 -20.85 11.39
N GLU A 313 7.79 -20.77 11.20
CA GLU A 313 8.43 -20.70 9.87
C GLU A 313 8.29 -22.02 9.09
N THR A 314 8.45 -23.15 9.79
CA THR A 314 8.34 -24.49 9.19
C THR A 314 7.60 -25.46 10.11
N GLN A 315 6.98 -26.49 9.54
CA GLN A 315 6.28 -27.52 10.31
C GLN A 315 7.22 -28.23 11.32
N THR A 316 8.47 -28.50 10.94
CA THR A 316 9.46 -29.15 11.81
C THR A 316 9.77 -28.35 13.06
N LYS A 317 9.94 -27.02 12.94
CA LYS A 317 10.20 -26.12 14.09
C LYS A 317 8.99 -26.07 15.04
N MET A 318 7.77 -26.09 14.49
CA MET A 318 6.56 -26.17 15.31
C MET A 318 6.47 -27.46 16.11
N ILE A 319 6.77 -28.61 15.49
CA ILE A 319 6.76 -29.92 16.17
C ILE A 319 7.77 -29.91 17.32
N GLN A 320 9.00 -29.46 17.08
CA GLN A 320 10.04 -29.40 18.12
C GLN A 320 9.60 -28.57 19.34
N THR A 321 9.01 -27.40 19.10
CA THR A 321 8.53 -26.53 20.19
C THR A 321 7.36 -27.17 20.95
N THR A 322 6.48 -27.85 20.21
CA THR A 322 5.29 -28.51 20.78
C THR A 322 5.67 -29.74 21.60
N ASP A 323 6.70 -30.48 21.21
CA ASP A 323 7.26 -31.60 21.97
C ASP A 323 7.86 -31.14 23.30
N GLU A 324 8.58 -30.02 23.30
CA GLU A 324 9.12 -29.42 24.53
C GLU A 324 7.98 -29.01 25.49
N PHE A 325 6.94 -28.37 24.94
CA PHE A 325 5.76 -28.02 25.73
C PHE A 325 5.06 -29.25 26.29
N ALA A 326 4.78 -30.25 25.46
CA ALA A 326 4.14 -31.49 25.87
C ALA A 326 4.90 -32.18 27.00
N ALA A 327 6.23 -32.19 26.95
CA ALA A 327 7.08 -32.73 28.02
C ALA A 327 6.95 -31.93 29.33
N LYS A 328 6.93 -30.58 29.27
CA LYS A 328 6.81 -29.70 30.45
C LYS A 328 5.45 -29.79 31.14
N VAL A 329 4.37 -29.96 30.37
CA VAL A 329 3.01 -30.11 30.94
C VAL A 329 2.63 -31.55 31.26
N GLY A 330 3.55 -32.51 31.09
CA GLY A 330 3.35 -33.91 31.47
C GLY A 330 2.43 -34.70 30.54
N LEU A 331 2.32 -34.30 29.26
CA LEU A 331 1.53 -35.05 28.29
C LEU A 331 2.20 -36.40 27.94
N PRO A 332 1.43 -37.50 27.83
CA PRO A 332 2.00 -38.83 27.65
C PRO A 332 2.67 -38.99 26.29
N LYS A 333 3.97 -39.33 26.29
CA LYS A 333 4.66 -39.79 25.07
C LYS A 333 4.05 -41.13 24.64
N ARG A 334 3.35 -41.17 23.50
CA ARG A 334 2.90 -42.43 22.89
C ARG A 334 4.13 -43.26 22.50
N ASN A 335 4.26 -44.45 23.07
CA ASN A 335 5.28 -45.41 22.65
C ASN A 335 4.97 -45.94 21.23
N SER A 336 6.04 -46.12 20.45
CA SER A 336 6.15 -46.86 19.17
C SER A 336 5.68 -46.16 17.86
N SER A 337 6.68 -45.93 16.98
CA SER A 337 6.67 -46.02 15.50
C SER A 337 5.60 -45.31 14.65
N ALA A 338 4.65 -44.58 15.23
CA ALA A 338 3.63 -43.83 14.49
C ALA A 338 3.91 -42.31 14.56
N ARG A 339 4.63 -41.82 13.54
CA ARG A 339 4.75 -40.46 12.95
C ARG A 339 4.60 -39.21 13.85
N GLU A 340 5.51 -38.28 13.64
CA GLU A 340 5.72 -36.94 14.24
C GLU A 340 4.48 -36.03 14.40
N TRP A 341 3.34 -36.39 13.81
CA TRP A 341 2.05 -35.68 13.89
C TRP A 341 1.33 -35.80 15.24
N SER A 342 1.75 -36.74 16.09
CA SER A 342 1.01 -37.04 17.32
C SER A 342 1.08 -35.95 18.40
N SER A 343 2.14 -35.13 18.45
CA SER A 343 2.31 -34.14 19.51
C SER A 343 1.55 -32.83 19.26
N LEU A 344 1.52 -32.35 18.00
CA LEU A 344 0.69 -31.22 17.58
C LEU A 344 -0.79 -31.46 17.92
N GLU A 345 -1.31 -32.64 17.57
CA GLU A 345 -2.70 -32.98 17.85
C GLU A 345 -2.97 -33.12 19.36
N GLN A 346 -2.05 -33.71 20.12
CA GLN A 346 -2.16 -33.83 21.57
C GLN A 346 -2.19 -32.47 22.26
N VAL A 347 -1.26 -31.57 21.92
CA VAL A 347 -1.22 -30.22 22.49
C VAL A 347 -2.44 -29.41 22.05
N ARG A 348 -2.86 -29.50 20.78
CA ARG A 348 -4.10 -28.86 20.29
C ARG A 348 -5.32 -29.30 21.08
N ASN A 349 -5.49 -30.60 21.30
CA ASN A 349 -6.62 -31.16 22.04
C ASN A 349 -6.55 -30.78 23.53
N TRP A 350 -5.36 -30.79 24.11
CA TRP A 350 -5.16 -30.36 25.50
C TRP A 350 -5.47 -28.87 25.70
N LEU A 351 -5.02 -28.00 24.79
CA LEU A 351 -5.34 -26.57 24.80
C LEU A 351 -6.85 -26.31 24.70
N GLY A 352 -7.60 -27.20 24.03
CA GLY A 352 -9.06 -27.11 23.97
C GLY A 352 -9.80 -27.56 25.23
N THR A 353 -9.13 -28.27 26.14
CA THR A 353 -9.75 -28.81 27.38
C THR A 353 -9.28 -28.12 28.65
N THR A 354 -8.17 -27.39 28.60
CA THR A 354 -7.62 -26.67 29.76
C THR A 354 -8.47 -25.47 30.18
N ARG A 355 -8.53 -25.19 31.49
CA ARG A 355 -9.14 -23.98 32.07
C ARG A 355 -8.14 -22.86 32.32
N LYS A 356 -6.86 -23.10 32.03
CA LYS A 356 -5.76 -22.16 32.25
C LYS A 356 -5.80 -21.05 31.18
N LYS A 357 -5.48 -19.83 31.57
CA LYS A 357 -5.34 -18.70 30.64
C LYS A 357 -4.04 -18.85 29.87
N PHE A 358 -4.12 -18.94 28.54
CA PHE A 358 -2.93 -19.13 27.73
C PHE A 358 -2.79 -18.09 26.61
N LEU A 359 -1.53 -17.77 26.32
CA LEU A 359 -1.08 -17.01 25.17
C LEU A 359 -0.27 -17.91 24.24
N LEU A 360 -0.76 -18.10 23.01
CA LEU A 360 -0.03 -18.75 21.92
C LEU A 360 0.59 -17.68 21.02
N ILE A 361 1.91 -17.74 20.83
CA ILE A 361 2.63 -16.82 19.94
C ILE A 361 3.15 -17.62 18.76
N PHE A 362 2.61 -17.39 17.57
CA PHE A 362 3.14 -17.95 16.32
C PHE A 362 4.10 -16.93 15.69
N ASP A 363 5.39 -17.18 15.79
CA ASP A 363 6.42 -16.28 15.25
C ASP A 363 6.87 -16.72 13.86
N GLY A 364 6.92 -15.79 12.90
CA GLY A 364 7.46 -16.03 11.57
C GLY A 364 6.53 -16.81 10.63
N VAL A 365 5.21 -16.59 10.70
CA VAL A 365 4.26 -17.33 9.86
C VAL A 365 4.38 -16.91 8.38
N GLU A 366 4.77 -17.87 7.54
CA GLU A 366 4.86 -17.71 6.08
C GLU A 366 3.65 -18.30 5.33
N GLN A 367 3.05 -19.36 5.87
CA GLN A 367 1.93 -20.07 5.23
C GLN A 367 0.76 -20.25 6.18
N LYS A 368 -0.45 -19.95 5.70
CA LYS A 368 -1.68 -20.08 6.48
C LYS A 368 -1.99 -21.52 6.91
N SER A 369 -1.59 -22.51 6.11
CA SER A 369 -1.76 -23.95 6.40
C SER A 369 -1.14 -24.36 7.74
N LEU A 370 -0.01 -23.75 8.12
CA LEU A 370 0.69 -24.05 9.37
C LEU A 370 -0.14 -23.69 10.61
N LEU A 371 -0.91 -22.59 10.55
CA LEU A 371 -1.77 -22.17 11.66
C LEU A 371 -2.86 -23.20 11.96
N HIS A 372 -3.38 -23.89 10.95
CA HIS A 372 -4.43 -24.90 11.11
C HIS A 372 -3.97 -26.15 11.88
N LEU A 373 -2.66 -26.41 11.93
CA LEU A 373 -2.11 -27.60 12.60
C LEU A 373 -2.25 -27.55 14.13
N LEU A 374 -2.15 -26.37 14.74
CA LEU A 374 -2.18 -26.18 16.20
C LEU A 374 -3.25 -25.19 16.66
N TRP A 375 -4.19 -24.80 15.79
CA TRP A 375 -5.23 -23.86 16.17
C TRP A 375 -6.10 -24.44 17.30
N PRO A 376 -6.22 -23.77 18.47
CA PRO A 376 -6.93 -24.32 19.61
C PRO A 376 -8.44 -24.42 19.34
N VAL A 377 -9.07 -25.46 19.89
CA VAL A 377 -10.51 -25.70 19.79
C VAL A 377 -11.18 -25.14 21.06
N GLY A 378 -11.86 -24.00 20.99
CA GLY A 378 -12.51 -23.39 22.17
C GLY A 378 -12.73 -21.89 22.05
N ILE A 379 -13.03 -21.22 23.17
CA ILE A 379 -13.15 -19.75 23.30
C ILE A 379 -12.36 -19.29 24.54
N GLY A 380 -11.88 -18.04 24.53
CA GLY A 380 -11.13 -17.45 25.66
C GLY A 380 -9.60 -17.60 25.59
N TYR A 381 -9.07 -18.05 24.45
CA TYR A 381 -7.62 -18.07 24.18
C TYR A 381 -7.12 -16.71 23.70
N SER A 382 -5.82 -16.45 23.93
CA SER A 382 -5.11 -15.30 23.34
C SER A 382 -4.08 -15.82 22.33
N ILE A 383 -4.12 -15.31 21.10
CA ILE A 383 -3.18 -15.68 20.04
C ILE A 383 -2.53 -14.42 19.49
N LEU A 384 -1.20 -14.42 19.45
CA LEU A 384 -0.39 -13.41 18.78
C LEU A 384 0.31 -14.06 17.58
N ILE A 385 0.19 -13.44 16.41
CA ILE A 385 0.81 -13.94 15.18
C ILE A 385 1.80 -12.88 14.70
N THR A 386 3.05 -13.25 14.39
CA THR A 386 3.96 -12.39 13.62
C THR A 386 4.06 -12.93 12.20
N CYS A 387 3.89 -12.04 11.22
CA CYS A 387 3.86 -12.41 9.81
C CYS A 387 4.49 -11.35 8.92
N ARG A 388 4.89 -11.69 7.69
CA ARG A 388 5.35 -10.68 6.71
C ARG A 388 4.17 -10.07 5.95
N ALA A 389 3.22 -10.90 5.50
CA ALA A 389 2.12 -10.47 4.63
C ALA A 389 0.77 -10.39 5.34
N SER A 390 0.19 -9.18 5.41
CA SER A 390 -1.12 -8.93 6.04
C SER A 390 -2.28 -9.85 5.55
N PRO A 391 -2.38 -10.24 4.26
CA PRO A 391 -3.43 -11.15 3.80
C PRO A 391 -3.42 -12.54 4.45
N LEU A 392 -2.27 -13.00 4.96
CA LEU A 392 -2.15 -14.30 5.63
C LEU A 392 -2.93 -14.31 6.96
N ALA A 393 -3.07 -13.15 7.60
CA ALA A 393 -3.62 -13.03 8.93
C ALA A 393 -5.08 -12.53 8.96
N SER A 394 -5.50 -11.74 7.96
CA SER A 394 -6.75 -10.96 8.01
C SER A 394 -8.05 -11.74 8.21
N ARG A 395 -8.10 -13.03 7.86
CA ARG A 395 -9.29 -13.89 8.06
C ARG A 395 -9.34 -14.64 9.39
N LEU A 396 -8.23 -14.70 10.12
CA LEU A 396 -8.10 -15.43 11.39
C LEU A 396 -7.98 -14.50 12.59
N THR A 397 -7.74 -13.21 12.34
CA THR A 397 -7.45 -12.20 13.36
C THR A 397 -8.63 -11.27 13.62
N THR A 398 -8.78 -10.86 14.87
CA THR A 398 -9.68 -9.78 15.29
C THR A 398 -9.08 -8.42 14.95
N LYS A 399 -7.74 -8.32 14.99
CA LYS A 399 -7.01 -7.09 14.69
C LYS A 399 -5.67 -7.38 14.02
N VAL A 400 -5.31 -6.54 13.05
CA VAL A 400 -3.98 -6.55 12.43
C VAL A 400 -3.27 -5.24 12.79
N ILE A 401 -2.09 -5.35 13.40
CA ILE A 401 -1.17 -4.24 13.67
C ILE A 401 -0.15 -4.21 12.53
N GLN A 402 -0.20 -3.16 11.71
CA GLN A 402 0.88 -2.83 10.79
C GLN A 402 1.94 -2.05 11.56
N LEU A 403 3.13 -2.61 11.73
CA LEU A 403 4.16 -2.07 12.62
C LEU A 403 5.10 -1.10 11.89
N PRO A 404 4.92 0.23 11.97
CA PRO A 404 5.67 1.17 11.14
C PRO A 404 7.18 1.12 11.42
N CYS A 405 8.02 1.55 10.46
CA CYS A 405 9.41 1.90 10.77
C CYS A 405 9.46 3.10 11.73
N PHE A 406 10.60 3.33 12.37
CA PHE A 406 10.74 4.51 13.22
C PHE A 406 10.77 5.80 12.38
N PRO A 407 10.28 6.93 12.90
CA PRO A 407 10.38 8.20 12.19
C PRO A 407 11.84 8.56 11.91
N VAL A 408 12.13 9.01 10.69
CA VAL A 408 13.50 9.43 10.30
C VAL A 408 13.96 10.74 10.96
N ASP A 409 13.06 11.41 11.67
CA ASP A 409 13.35 12.60 12.47
C ASP A 409 13.68 12.25 13.94
N ASP A 410 13.44 11.00 14.38
CA ASP A 410 13.74 10.53 15.74
C ASP A 410 15.21 10.09 15.85
N VAL A 411 16.09 11.08 15.86
CA VAL A 411 17.55 10.89 15.91
C VAL A 411 18.04 10.35 17.26
N GLU A 412 17.30 10.56 18.35
CA GLU A 412 17.70 10.10 19.69
C GLU A 412 17.72 8.57 19.78
N LEU A 413 16.72 7.90 19.19
CA LEU A 413 16.76 6.45 19.07
C LEU A 413 17.99 5.99 18.28
N PHE A 414 18.30 6.67 17.17
CA PHE A 414 19.46 6.32 16.35
C PHE A 414 20.76 6.42 17.15
N TYR A 415 20.95 7.50 17.90
CA TYR A 415 22.11 7.69 18.79
C TYR A 415 22.19 6.61 19.89
N SER A 416 21.05 6.18 20.43
CA SER A 416 21.02 5.12 21.43
C SER A 416 21.45 3.75 20.86
N LEU A 417 21.09 3.46 19.60
CA LEU A 417 21.39 2.20 18.94
C LEU A 417 22.83 2.12 18.43
N THR A 418 23.41 3.24 18.02
CA THR A 418 24.83 3.35 17.65
C THR A 418 25.72 3.47 18.88
N GLY A 419 25.21 4.00 20.00
CA GLY A 419 25.96 4.19 21.24
C GLY A 419 26.91 5.39 21.20
N GLN A 420 26.72 6.31 20.24
CA GLN A 420 27.53 7.51 20.07
C GLN A 420 26.64 8.71 19.75
N LYS A 421 26.95 9.88 20.31
CA LYS A 421 26.31 11.16 19.95
C LYS A 421 27.20 11.93 18.97
N PRO A 422 26.62 12.71 18.04
CA PRO A 422 27.40 13.54 17.13
C PRO A 422 28.21 14.58 17.91
N LEU A 423 29.43 14.83 17.45
CA LEU A 423 30.37 15.76 18.08
C LEU A 423 30.13 17.22 17.68
N ASP A 424 29.61 17.43 16.46
CA ASP A 424 29.36 18.74 15.85
C ASP A 424 28.15 18.69 14.88
N ASP A 425 27.88 19.82 14.23
CA ASP A 425 26.78 19.96 13.27
C ASP A 425 26.98 19.09 12.02
N VAL A 426 28.23 18.84 11.60
CA VAL A 426 28.55 18.02 10.42
C VAL A 426 28.19 16.56 10.69
N GLU A 427 28.63 16.01 11.82
CA GLU A 427 28.27 14.68 12.30
C GLU A 427 26.76 14.56 12.53
N SER A 428 26.10 15.62 13.02
CA SER A 428 24.66 15.63 13.18
C SER A 428 23.91 15.55 11.83
N ILE A 429 24.41 16.22 10.79
CA ILE A 429 23.87 16.14 9.44
C ILE A 429 24.09 14.73 8.86
N ALA A 430 25.32 14.20 8.98
CA ALA A 430 25.65 12.86 8.49
C ALA A 430 24.79 11.78 9.16
N ALA A 431 24.54 11.88 10.47
CA ALA A 431 23.67 10.96 11.19
C ALA A 431 22.21 11.01 10.70
N ARG A 432 21.68 12.22 10.43
CA ARG A 432 20.34 12.37 9.84
C ARG A 432 20.26 11.78 8.45
N ASP A 433 21.29 11.99 7.63
CA ASP A 433 21.33 11.44 6.26
C ASP A 433 21.43 9.91 6.27
N LEU A 434 22.24 9.33 7.16
CA LEU A 434 22.25 7.89 7.39
C LEU A 434 20.88 7.36 7.82
N LEU A 435 20.24 8.01 8.80
CA LEU A 435 18.91 7.59 9.28
C LEU A 435 17.86 7.62 8.16
N LYS A 436 17.90 8.65 7.30
CA LYS A 436 17.05 8.74 6.09
C LYS A 436 17.33 7.60 5.12
N LEU A 437 18.60 7.29 4.84
CA LEU A 437 18.99 6.17 3.96
C LEU A 437 18.53 4.81 4.51
N LEU A 438 18.59 4.63 5.83
CA LEU A 438 18.12 3.42 6.51
C LEU A 438 16.59 3.33 6.59
N GLY A 439 15.85 4.41 6.29
CA GLY A 439 14.39 4.46 6.32
C GLY A 439 13.78 4.23 7.70
N GLY A 440 14.56 4.44 8.78
CA GLY A 440 14.13 4.18 10.15
C GLY A 440 13.91 2.69 10.47
N LEU A 441 14.50 1.77 9.69
CA LEU A 441 14.41 0.34 9.93
C LEU A 441 15.28 -0.06 11.16
N PRO A 442 14.68 -0.53 12.27
CA PRO A 442 15.41 -0.76 13.52
C PRO A 442 16.57 -1.75 13.37
N PHE A 443 16.36 -2.84 12.64
CA PHE A 443 17.40 -3.84 12.43
C PHE A 443 18.59 -3.28 11.62
N ALA A 444 18.32 -2.43 10.62
CA ALA A 444 19.39 -1.78 9.84
C ALA A 444 20.19 -0.78 10.70
N MET A 445 19.49 -0.01 11.52
CA MET A 445 20.11 0.92 12.48
C MET A 445 20.99 0.18 13.49
N ALA A 446 20.53 -0.96 14.01
CA ALA A 446 21.29 -1.79 14.94
C ALA A 446 22.54 -2.40 14.28
N GLN A 447 22.44 -2.88 13.04
CA GLN A 447 23.59 -3.39 12.27
C GLN A 447 24.61 -2.30 11.99
N LEU A 448 24.17 -1.12 11.54
CA LEU A 448 25.07 0.02 11.34
C LEU A 448 25.74 0.44 12.64
N GLY A 449 24.99 0.50 13.74
CA GLY A 449 25.55 0.80 15.06
C GLY A 449 26.59 -0.22 15.54
N HIS A 450 26.41 -1.50 15.20
CA HIS A 450 27.42 -2.53 15.48
C HIS A 450 28.67 -2.34 14.63
N PHE A 451 28.52 -2.11 13.32
CA PHE A 451 29.62 -1.77 12.42
C PHE A 451 30.43 -0.57 12.93
N MET A 452 29.75 0.53 13.26
CA MET A 452 30.41 1.74 13.76
C MET A 452 31.20 1.51 15.06
N ARG A 453 30.68 0.69 15.99
CA ARG A 453 31.39 0.36 17.22
C ARG A 453 32.58 -0.56 17.01
N ASN A 454 32.49 -1.51 16.09
CA ASN A 454 33.57 -2.46 15.81
C ASN A 454 34.72 -1.77 15.06
N GLU A 455 34.40 -0.94 14.07
CA GLU A 455 35.39 -0.21 13.27
C GLU A 455 35.84 1.10 13.92
N GLY A 456 35.11 1.58 14.93
CA GLY A 456 35.40 2.83 15.62
C GLY A 456 35.19 4.08 14.75
N CYS A 457 34.27 4.05 13.79
CA CYS A 457 34.08 5.12 12.82
C CYS A 457 32.99 6.13 13.21
N SER A 458 33.13 7.36 12.71
CA SER A 458 32.17 8.46 12.88
C SER A 458 30.94 8.31 11.97
N TYR A 459 29.91 9.15 12.14
CA TYR A 459 28.74 9.15 11.26
C TYR A 459 29.11 9.58 9.83
N GLU A 460 30.02 10.55 9.67
CA GLU A 460 30.49 10.98 8.35
C GLU A 460 31.23 9.83 7.63
N GLU A 461 32.14 9.15 8.33
CA GLU A 461 32.86 7.99 7.78
C GLU A 461 31.91 6.86 7.41
N ALA A 462 30.96 6.53 8.30
CA ALA A 462 29.94 5.52 8.05
C ALA A 462 29.05 5.87 6.85
N LEU A 463 28.68 7.15 6.68
CA LEU A 463 27.94 7.62 5.51
C LEU A 463 28.75 7.46 4.22
N GLY A 464 30.05 7.77 4.27
CA GLY A 464 30.98 7.55 3.15
C GLY A 464 31.07 6.08 2.75
N VAL A 465 31.20 5.17 3.72
CA VAL A 465 31.20 3.72 3.47
C VAL A 465 29.86 3.25 2.93
N PHE A 466 28.75 3.71 3.52
CA PHE A 466 27.41 3.33 3.09
C PHE A 466 27.16 3.72 1.62
N LYS A 467 27.58 4.92 1.19
CA LYS A 467 27.43 5.38 -0.20
C LYS A 467 28.32 4.62 -1.19
N LYS A 468 29.51 4.19 -0.78
CA LYS A 468 30.49 3.53 -1.67
C LYS A 468 30.30 2.02 -1.79
N SER A 469 29.97 1.34 -0.69
CA SER A 469 30.03 -0.12 -0.58
C SER A 469 28.90 -0.68 0.29
N THR A 470 27.64 -0.36 -0.05
CA THR A 470 26.49 -0.81 0.76
C THR A 470 26.34 -2.34 0.78
N ARG A 471 26.75 -3.02 -0.30
CA ARG A 471 26.75 -4.49 -0.41
C ARG A 471 27.68 -5.13 0.62
N ASP A 472 28.83 -4.52 0.88
CA ASP A 472 29.83 -5.05 1.82
C ASP A 472 29.43 -4.78 3.27
N LEU A 473 28.80 -3.64 3.55
CA LEU A 473 28.38 -3.25 4.90
C LEU A 473 27.37 -4.23 5.51
N PHE A 474 26.38 -4.69 4.72
CA PHE A 474 25.33 -5.60 5.20
C PHE A 474 25.62 -7.09 5.00
N THR A 475 26.71 -7.44 4.31
CA THR A 475 27.19 -8.83 4.18
C THR A 475 28.28 -9.16 5.19
N THR A 476 29.08 -8.18 5.63
CA THR A 476 30.26 -8.40 6.49
C THR A 476 29.96 -8.30 7.99
N THR A 477 28.90 -7.60 8.39
CA THR A 477 28.47 -7.58 9.80
C THR A 477 27.99 -8.97 10.22
N GLN A 478 28.72 -9.62 11.14
CA GLN A 478 28.30 -10.87 11.76
C GLN A 478 26.88 -10.76 12.33
N ALA A 479 26.18 -11.90 12.35
CA ALA A 479 24.92 -12.09 13.07
C ALA A 479 24.99 -11.42 14.45
N THR A 480 24.12 -10.43 14.70
CA THR A 480 23.93 -9.87 16.05
C THR A 480 23.57 -10.99 17.02
N GLU A 481 24.04 -10.93 18.27
CA GLU A 481 23.76 -11.94 19.31
C GLU A 481 22.28 -12.36 19.30
N GLY A 482 22.01 -13.60 18.89
CA GLY A 482 20.66 -14.18 18.86
C GLY A 482 19.88 -14.11 17.53
N TYR A 483 20.42 -13.56 16.43
CA TYR A 483 19.75 -13.55 15.12
C TYR A 483 20.69 -13.93 13.97
N GLN A 484 20.47 -15.08 13.33
CA GLN A 484 21.40 -15.73 12.38
C GLN A 484 21.39 -15.14 10.95
N TYR A 485 20.50 -14.19 10.64
CA TYR A 485 20.32 -13.66 9.28
C TYR A 485 20.81 -12.22 9.15
N THR A 486 21.49 -11.88 8.05
CA THR A 486 21.77 -10.49 7.67
C THR A 486 20.57 -9.90 6.93
N LEU A 487 20.44 -8.56 6.88
CA LEU A 487 19.40 -7.91 6.07
C LEU A 487 19.39 -8.39 4.63
N ASP A 488 20.57 -8.66 4.07
CA ASP A 488 20.74 -9.13 2.71
C ASP A 488 20.03 -10.49 2.49
N THR A 489 20.26 -11.46 3.39
CA THR A 489 19.65 -12.79 3.31
C THR A 489 18.12 -12.79 3.47
N VAL A 490 17.57 -11.86 4.26
CA VAL A 490 16.14 -11.80 4.56
C VAL A 490 15.31 -11.40 3.32
N TRP A 491 15.83 -10.50 2.49
CA TRP A 491 15.15 -10.02 1.28
C TRP A 491 15.54 -10.78 0.03
N GLU A 492 16.77 -11.28 -0.07
CA GLU A 492 17.27 -11.99 -1.26
C GLU A 492 16.35 -13.15 -1.65
N ALA A 493 16.02 -14.03 -0.70
CA ALA A 493 15.12 -15.15 -0.94
C ALA A 493 13.69 -14.72 -1.30
N SER A 494 13.24 -13.54 -0.83
CA SER A 494 11.90 -13.03 -1.15
C SER A 494 11.84 -12.46 -2.57
N ILE A 495 12.92 -11.83 -3.05
CA ILE A 495 13.01 -11.29 -4.40
C ILE A 495 13.21 -12.41 -5.42
N GLU A 496 14.05 -13.41 -5.12
CA GLU A 496 14.35 -14.53 -6.02
C GLU A 496 13.11 -15.40 -6.34
N ASN A 497 12.18 -15.52 -5.40
CA ASN A 497 10.96 -16.31 -5.57
C ASN A 497 9.78 -15.52 -6.17
N LEU A 498 10.00 -14.30 -6.66
CA LEU A 498 8.94 -13.51 -7.30
C LEU A 498 8.57 -14.05 -8.68
N PRO A 499 7.29 -14.02 -9.07
CA PRO A 499 6.90 -14.11 -10.47
C PRO A 499 7.58 -13.03 -11.31
N VAL A 500 7.84 -13.31 -12.59
CA VAL A 500 8.56 -12.42 -13.51
C VAL A 500 7.94 -11.03 -13.54
N GLU A 501 6.62 -10.92 -13.69
CA GLU A 501 5.90 -9.65 -13.75
C GLU A 501 5.96 -8.89 -12.41
N SER A 502 6.03 -9.63 -11.28
CA SER A 502 6.23 -9.00 -9.97
C SER A 502 7.64 -8.44 -9.83
N GLN A 503 8.65 -9.16 -10.34
CA GLN A 503 10.03 -8.71 -10.35
C GLN A 503 10.23 -7.50 -11.27
N ASP A 504 9.65 -7.51 -12.47
CA ASP A 504 9.68 -6.39 -13.40
C ASP A 504 8.97 -5.16 -12.80
N LEU A 505 7.84 -5.35 -12.11
CA LEU A 505 7.19 -4.27 -11.36
C LEU A 505 8.09 -3.72 -10.25
N LEU A 506 8.76 -4.59 -9.49
CA LEU A 506 9.71 -4.17 -8.45
C LEU A 506 10.86 -3.36 -9.06
N TYR A 507 11.41 -3.83 -10.18
CA TYR A 507 12.53 -3.20 -10.87
C TYR A 507 12.17 -1.82 -11.41
N LEU A 508 10.95 -1.67 -11.93
CA LEU A 508 10.42 -0.39 -12.36
C LEU A 508 10.28 0.62 -11.19
N ILE A 509 9.67 0.21 -10.08
CA ILE A 509 9.35 1.13 -8.96
C ILE A 509 10.59 1.56 -8.13
N VAL A 510 11.77 0.97 -8.35
CA VAL A 510 13.03 1.40 -7.73
C VAL A 510 13.39 2.85 -8.08
N PHE A 511 13.05 3.29 -9.29
CA PHE A 511 13.40 4.61 -9.81
C PHE A 511 12.43 5.72 -9.38
N PHE A 512 11.33 5.35 -8.71
CA PHE A 512 10.38 6.29 -8.13
C PHE A 512 10.77 6.61 -6.69
N ASN A 513 10.39 7.78 -6.18
CA ASN A 513 10.56 8.07 -4.75
C ASN A 513 9.89 7.00 -3.86
N HIS A 514 10.49 6.69 -2.71
CA HIS A 514 10.06 5.65 -1.77
C HIS A 514 8.77 5.99 -1.00
N ASP A 515 8.25 7.21 -1.18
CA ASP A 515 6.95 7.63 -0.65
C ASP A 515 5.80 7.06 -1.50
N ILE A 516 4.61 7.64 -1.42
CA ILE A 516 3.40 7.22 -2.16
C ILE A 516 3.67 7.25 -3.67
N ILE A 517 3.71 6.07 -4.31
CA ILE A 517 3.77 5.91 -5.78
C ILE A 517 2.35 5.67 -6.30
N PRO A 518 1.71 6.65 -6.96
CA PRO A 518 0.36 6.48 -7.50
C PRO A 518 0.32 5.38 -8.58
N GLU A 519 -0.64 4.45 -8.47
CA GLU A 519 -0.83 3.39 -9.47
C GLU A 519 -1.10 3.99 -10.87
N SER A 520 -1.73 5.16 -10.94
CA SER A 520 -2.06 5.85 -12.19
C SER A 520 -0.84 6.24 -13.03
N ILE A 521 0.31 6.53 -12.41
CA ILE A 521 1.55 6.85 -13.15
C ILE A 521 2.12 5.60 -13.82
N LEU A 522 1.94 4.42 -13.19
CA LEU A 522 2.47 3.15 -13.67
C LEU A 522 1.62 2.55 -14.79
N THR A 523 0.30 2.75 -14.76
CA THR A 523 -0.65 2.15 -15.71
C THR A 523 -0.99 3.08 -16.89
N ASP A 524 -0.22 4.15 -17.08
CA ASP A 524 -0.49 5.14 -18.13
C ASP A 524 -0.10 4.59 -19.52
N GLN A 525 -1.10 4.27 -20.34
CA GLN A 525 -0.90 3.75 -21.69
C GLN A 525 -0.29 4.78 -22.64
N GLU A 526 -0.48 6.08 -22.36
CA GLU A 526 0.06 7.14 -23.21
C GLU A 526 1.58 7.29 -23.07
N ALA A 527 2.19 6.71 -22.02
CA ALA A 527 3.64 6.59 -21.92
C ALA A 527 4.27 5.76 -23.07
N ASN A 528 3.45 4.98 -23.79
CA ASN A 528 3.81 4.24 -25.01
C ASN A 528 5.12 3.45 -24.88
N ILE A 529 5.19 2.60 -23.85
CA ILE A 529 6.35 1.75 -23.61
C ILE A 529 6.20 0.49 -24.45
N ALA A 530 6.97 0.41 -25.54
CA ALA A 530 7.01 -0.74 -26.44
C ALA A 530 7.96 -1.85 -25.92
N ASP A 531 7.77 -2.29 -24.67
CA ASP A 531 8.44 -3.48 -24.11
C ASP A 531 7.37 -4.46 -23.61
N PRO A 532 7.24 -5.65 -24.24
CA PRO A 532 6.30 -6.67 -23.82
C PRO A 532 6.44 -7.10 -22.35
N ARG A 533 7.62 -6.91 -21.75
CA ARG A 533 7.84 -7.17 -20.31
C ARG A 533 6.90 -6.35 -19.42
N LEU A 534 6.43 -5.20 -19.88
CA LEU A 534 5.56 -4.30 -19.12
C LEU A 534 4.10 -4.31 -19.58
N ASP A 535 3.71 -5.19 -20.52
CA ASP A 535 2.32 -5.30 -21.01
C ASP A 535 1.34 -5.58 -19.86
N PHE A 536 1.80 -6.27 -18.81
CA PHE A 536 1.00 -6.56 -17.63
C PHE A 536 0.50 -5.32 -16.89
N LEU A 537 1.17 -4.16 -17.03
CA LEU A 537 0.77 -2.90 -16.39
C LEU A 537 -0.57 -2.39 -16.94
N TYR A 538 -0.87 -2.71 -18.19
CA TYR A 538 -2.03 -2.20 -18.91
C TYR A 538 -3.26 -3.11 -18.80
N ASP A 539 -3.10 -4.32 -18.28
CA ASP A 539 -4.17 -5.24 -17.93
C ASP A 539 -4.46 -5.20 -16.42
N VAL A 540 -5.72 -4.94 -16.05
CA VAL A 540 -6.11 -4.74 -14.65
C VAL A 540 -5.88 -5.99 -13.80
N PHE A 541 -6.04 -7.19 -14.37
CA PHE A 541 -5.84 -8.45 -13.66
C PHE A 541 -4.37 -8.79 -13.53
N ASN A 542 -3.59 -8.70 -14.62
CA ASN A 542 -2.16 -9.01 -14.58
C ASN A 542 -1.39 -7.99 -13.71
N PHE A 543 -1.73 -6.70 -13.75
CA PHE A 543 -1.18 -5.71 -12.82
C PHE A 543 -1.60 -6.01 -11.37
N GLY A 544 -2.83 -6.49 -11.18
CA GLY A 544 -3.33 -6.99 -9.90
C GLY A 544 -2.47 -8.14 -9.36
N ASP A 545 -2.14 -9.11 -10.20
CA ASP A 545 -1.34 -10.28 -9.85
C ASP A 545 0.13 -9.95 -9.57
N ALA A 546 0.74 -9.08 -10.39
CA ALA A 546 2.08 -8.56 -10.15
C ALA A 546 2.19 -7.82 -8.81
N LYS A 547 1.22 -6.94 -8.49
CA LYS A 547 1.12 -6.29 -7.18
C LYS A 547 0.93 -7.32 -6.06
N ALA A 548 0.05 -8.30 -6.26
CA ALA A 548 -0.22 -9.32 -5.26
C ALA A 548 1.04 -10.15 -4.94
N GLY A 549 1.89 -10.43 -5.92
CA GLY A 549 3.20 -11.05 -5.72
C GLY A 549 4.07 -10.24 -4.76
N LEU A 550 4.25 -8.95 -5.03
CA LEU A 550 5.05 -8.05 -4.17
C LEU A 550 4.46 -7.86 -2.76
N ILE A 551 3.14 -7.79 -2.63
CA ILE A 551 2.46 -7.69 -1.33
C ILE A 551 2.61 -8.99 -0.53
N ARG A 552 2.49 -10.15 -1.18
CA ARG A 552 2.70 -11.46 -0.54
C ARG A 552 4.14 -11.64 -0.08
N ALA A 553 5.11 -11.14 -0.84
CA ALA A 553 6.52 -11.11 -0.45
C ALA A 553 6.83 -10.04 0.62
N ALA A 554 5.87 -9.19 0.96
CA ALA A 554 6.03 -8.03 1.86
C ALA A 554 7.17 -7.09 1.43
N LEU A 555 7.36 -6.93 0.12
CA LEU A 555 8.33 -5.99 -0.45
C LEU A 555 7.72 -4.62 -0.71
N VAL A 556 6.41 -4.59 -0.94
CA VAL A 556 5.62 -3.39 -1.23
C VAL A 556 4.33 -3.40 -0.41
N ARG A 557 3.93 -2.22 0.06
CA ARG A 557 2.63 -1.99 0.70
C ARG A 557 1.69 -1.27 -0.26
N ARG A 558 0.42 -1.67 -0.29
CA ARG A 558 -0.63 -0.99 -1.06
C ARG A 558 -1.53 -0.16 -0.16
N LEU A 559 -1.67 1.12 -0.49
CA LEU A 559 -2.63 2.04 0.12
C LEU A 559 -3.93 2.03 -0.68
N SER A 560 -4.89 1.20 -0.28
CA SER A 560 -6.16 1.06 -1.01
C SER A 560 -6.93 2.38 -1.14
N SER A 561 -6.88 3.26 -0.14
CA SER A 561 -7.55 4.56 -0.14
C SER A 561 -6.98 5.53 -1.18
N HIS A 562 -5.70 5.41 -1.51
CA HIS A 562 -4.98 6.33 -2.42
C HIS A 562 -4.63 5.67 -3.76
N LYS A 563 -4.98 4.39 -3.97
CA LYS A 563 -4.54 3.57 -5.11
C LYS A 563 -3.04 3.77 -5.38
N ALA A 564 -2.23 3.51 -4.37
CA ALA A 564 -0.80 3.77 -4.42
C ALA A 564 0.02 2.64 -3.78
N LEU A 565 1.27 2.53 -4.23
CA LEU A 565 2.27 1.61 -3.72
C LEU A 565 3.28 2.35 -2.84
N LEU A 566 3.83 1.66 -1.86
CA LEU A 566 4.89 2.12 -0.98
C LEU A 566 5.98 1.08 -0.91
N ILE A 567 7.23 1.51 -1.03
CA ILE A 567 8.39 0.64 -1.02
C ILE A 567 9.44 1.20 -0.05
N HIS A 568 10.07 0.33 0.72
CA HIS A 568 11.09 0.75 1.67
C HIS A 568 12.40 1.12 0.94
N PRO A 569 13.13 2.19 1.32
CA PRO A 569 14.35 2.62 0.65
C PRO A 569 15.42 1.52 0.51
N LEU A 570 15.63 0.72 1.56
CA LEU A 570 16.58 -0.40 1.53
C LEU A 570 16.15 -1.53 0.58
N ILE A 571 14.85 -1.72 0.33
CA ILE A 571 14.36 -2.70 -0.64
C ILE A 571 14.60 -2.19 -2.06
N GLN A 572 14.36 -0.89 -2.32
CA GLN A 572 14.71 -0.27 -3.61
C GLN A 572 16.19 -0.44 -3.91
N MET A 573 17.04 -0.13 -2.93
CA MET A 573 18.49 -0.27 -3.05
C MET A 573 18.91 -1.72 -3.33
N LYS A 574 18.34 -2.69 -2.58
CA LYS A 574 18.64 -4.11 -2.80
C LYS A 574 18.21 -4.59 -4.19
N ALA A 575 17.04 -4.16 -4.66
CA ALA A 575 16.57 -4.47 -6.00
C ALA A 575 17.47 -3.85 -7.08
N LEU A 576 17.93 -2.60 -6.89
CA LEU A 576 18.88 -1.94 -7.79
C LEU A 576 20.21 -2.72 -7.89
N LEU A 577 20.76 -3.17 -6.76
CA LEU A 577 22.01 -3.95 -6.71
C LEU A 577 21.92 -5.33 -7.37
N ARG A 578 20.70 -5.84 -7.60
CA ARG A 578 20.47 -7.10 -8.35
C ARG A 578 20.42 -6.90 -9.85
N MET A 579 20.12 -5.69 -10.32
CA MET A 579 20.07 -5.40 -11.75
C MET A 579 21.48 -5.35 -12.32
N SER A 580 21.63 -5.81 -13.56
CA SER A 580 22.80 -5.42 -14.36
C SER A 580 22.72 -3.93 -14.69
N VAL A 581 23.87 -3.29 -15.00
CA VAL A 581 23.90 -1.88 -15.41
C VAL A 581 22.95 -1.63 -16.59
N MET A 582 22.98 -2.50 -17.61
CA MET A 582 22.11 -2.39 -18.78
C MET A 582 20.62 -2.51 -18.42
N GLU A 583 20.28 -3.41 -17.50
CA GLU A 583 18.89 -3.59 -17.06
C GLU A 583 18.40 -2.37 -16.27
N ALA A 584 19.23 -1.84 -15.36
CA ALA A 584 18.92 -0.62 -14.62
C ALA A 584 18.70 0.57 -15.56
N GLU A 585 19.52 0.74 -16.61
CA GLU A 585 19.36 1.82 -17.60
C GLU A 585 18.08 1.69 -18.42
N VAL A 586 17.66 0.47 -18.74
CA VAL A 586 16.39 0.19 -19.43
C VAL A 586 15.19 0.55 -18.57
N PHE A 587 15.11 0.03 -17.34
CA PHE A 587 14.02 0.35 -16.41
C PHE A 587 14.01 1.83 -15.99
N PHE A 588 15.19 2.46 -15.85
CA PHE A 588 15.30 3.90 -15.65
C PHE A 588 14.64 4.67 -16.80
N GLY A 589 14.90 4.26 -18.05
CA GLY A 589 14.25 4.83 -19.23
C GLY A 589 12.71 4.72 -19.19
N TYR A 590 12.18 3.59 -18.71
CA TYR A 590 10.74 3.40 -18.54
C TYR A 590 10.14 4.34 -17.49
N ALA A 591 10.79 4.46 -16.33
CA ALA A 591 10.37 5.39 -15.29
C ALA A 591 10.37 6.85 -15.79
N VAL A 592 11.40 7.25 -16.54
CA VAL A 592 11.49 8.59 -17.15
C VAL A 592 10.34 8.85 -18.11
N LYS A 593 9.99 7.89 -18.98
CA LYS A 593 8.82 8.02 -19.88
C LYS A 593 7.51 8.18 -19.13
N MET A 594 7.26 7.32 -18.13
CA MET A 594 6.04 7.36 -17.33
C MET A 594 5.89 8.71 -16.62
N LEU A 595 6.97 9.20 -16.00
CA LEU A 595 6.97 10.50 -15.34
C LEU A 595 6.78 11.65 -16.33
N SER A 596 7.43 11.60 -17.50
CA SER A 596 7.28 12.60 -18.55
C SER A 596 5.84 12.68 -19.07
N ASN A 597 5.19 11.53 -19.24
CA ASN A 597 3.82 11.50 -19.76
C ASN A 597 2.79 11.95 -18.73
N GLY A 598 2.95 11.56 -17.46
CA GLY A 598 2.11 12.05 -16.36
C GLY A 598 2.09 13.59 -16.22
N ILE A 599 3.14 14.27 -16.71
CA ILE A 599 3.19 15.74 -16.78
C ILE A 599 2.53 16.28 -18.05
N SER A 600 2.55 15.53 -19.16
CA SER A 600 2.00 15.98 -20.45
C SER A 600 0.48 15.94 -20.49
N THR A 601 -0.12 14.86 -20.00
CA THR A 601 -1.58 14.70 -19.86
C THR A 601 -2.19 15.82 -19.00
N THR A 602 -1.53 16.17 -17.90
CA THR A 602 -1.97 17.19 -16.96
C THR A 602 -1.83 18.63 -17.46
N LEU A 603 -0.92 18.89 -18.41
CA LEU A 603 -0.76 20.21 -19.04
C LEU A 603 -1.68 20.40 -20.27
N ASN A 604 -2.02 19.32 -20.97
CA ASN A 604 -2.95 19.37 -22.10
C ASN A 604 -4.40 19.62 -21.65
N GLU A 605 -4.78 19.18 -20.43
CA GLU A 605 -6.03 19.57 -19.78
C GLU A 605 -6.09 21.07 -19.41
N VAL A 606 -4.95 21.77 -19.36
CA VAL A 606 -4.86 23.20 -19.06
C VAL A 606 -4.85 24.07 -20.34
N SER A 607 -4.48 23.49 -21.48
CA SER A 607 -4.37 24.21 -22.75
C SER A 607 -5.66 24.24 -23.57
N GLN A 608 -6.63 23.36 -23.26
CA GLN A 608 -7.99 23.43 -23.81
C GLN A 608 -8.99 23.87 -22.74
N GLU A 609 -9.44 25.11 -22.89
CA GLU A 609 -10.62 25.70 -22.23
C GLU A 609 -10.48 26.09 -20.74
N GLN A 610 -10.58 27.41 -20.52
CA GLN A 610 -11.25 28.04 -19.37
C GLN A 610 -11.01 27.41 -17.99
N GLY A 611 -10.06 27.97 -17.24
CA GLY A 611 -9.98 27.81 -15.78
C GLY A 611 -9.35 26.50 -15.33
N GLY A 612 -8.03 26.36 -15.56
CA GLY A 612 -7.20 25.32 -14.94
C GLY A 612 -7.20 25.46 -13.42
N LYS A 613 -8.12 24.75 -12.78
CA LYS A 613 -8.29 24.63 -11.32
C LYS A 613 -7.00 24.17 -10.64
N GLN A 614 -6.93 24.31 -9.33
CA GLN A 614 -5.94 23.77 -8.36
C GLN A 614 -5.31 22.38 -8.67
N ALA A 615 -5.85 21.60 -9.59
CA ALA A 615 -5.40 20.29 -10.05
C ALA A 615 -3.92 20.24 -10.53
N SER A 616 -3.34 21.32 -11.06
CA SER A 616 -1.96 21.27 -11.56
C SER A 616 -0.93 21.15 -10.43
N TRP A 617 -1.07 21.92 -9.34
CA TRP A 617 -0.11 21.89 -8.24
C TRP A 617 -0.20 20.62 -7.40
N GLU A 618 -1.41 20.14 -7.11
CA GLU A 618 -1.58 18.86 -6.39
C GLU A 618 -0.96 17.69 -7.15
N THR A 619 -1.05 17.72 -8.48
CA THR A 619 -0.40 16.71 -9.32
C THR A 619 1.13 16.87 -9.34
N TRP A 620 1.63 18.10 -9.46
CA TRP A 620 3.06 18.38 -9.33
C TRP A 620 3.63 17.96 -7.97
N LYS A 621 2.89 18.19 -6.88
CA LYS A 621 3.26 17.77 -5.53
C LYS A 621 3.46 16.26 -5.43
N ASN A 622 2.68 15.48 -6.17
CA ASN A 622 2.79 14.02 -6.19
C ASN A 622 3.89 13.53 -7.13
N ILE A 623 4.08 14.15 -8.31
CA ILE A 623 5.05 13.67 -9.32
C ILE A 623 6.49 14.13 -9.00
N LEU A 624 6.66 15.36 -8.53
CA LEU A 624 7.96 16.00 -8.38
C LEU A 624 8.95 15.25 -7.46
N PRO A 625 8.53 14.65 -6.32
CA PRO A 625 9.43 13.82 -5.53
C PRO A 625 10.01 12.65 -6.34
N HIS A 626 9.22 12.03 -7.22
CA HIS A 626 9.69 10.95 -8.09
C HIS A 626 10.65 11.48 -9.17
N ILE A 627 10.47 12.69 -9.70
CA ILE A 627 11.45 13.28 -10.64
C ILE A 627 12.77 13.58 -9.92
N ASN A 628 12.72 14.16 -8.73
CA ASN A 628 13.92 14.40 -7.94
C ASN A 628 14.68 13.10 -7.67
N ARG A 629 13.96 12.00 -7.42
CA ARG A 629 14.56 10.67 -7.30
C ARG A 629 15.30 10.24 -8.56
N THR A 630 14.75 10.46 -9.76
CA THR A 630 15.46 10.09 -11.01
C THR A 630 16.71 10.94 -11.24
N ILE A 631 16.70 12.21 -10.82
CA ILE A 631 17.88 13.10 -10.86
C ILE A 631 18.99 12.57 -9.95
N THR A 632 18.66 12.29 -8.69
CA THR A 632 19.62 11.74 -7.72
C THR A 632 20.14 10.38 -8.17
N MET A 633 19.25 9.49 -8.65
CA MET A 633 19.63 8.16 -9.13
C MET A 633 20.62 8.21 -10.29
N LYS A 634 20.40 9.10 -11.27
CA LYS A 634 21.33 9.28 -12.39
C LYS A 634 22.71 9.76 -11.92
N GLN A 635 22.75 10.68 -10.95
CA GLN A 635 24.01 11.24 -10.43
C GLN A 635 24.77 10.21 -9.60
N ASP A 636 24.09 9.52 -8.68
CA ASP A 636 24.72 8.60 -7.74
C ASP A 636 25.19 7.30 -8.39
N ASN A 637 24.55 6.86 -9.48
CA ASN A 637 24.82 5.57 -10.13
C ASN A 637 25.34 5.71 -11.57
N GLU A 638 25.61 6.93 -12.04
CA GLU A 638 26.11 7.23 -13.39
C GLU A 638 25.30 6.59 -14.55
N LEU A 639 23.98 6.42 -14.36
CA LEU A 639 23.12 5.71 -15.31
C LEU A 639 23.08 6.41 -16.68
N TYR A 640 23.27 5.63 -17.75
CA TYR A 640 23.03 6.11 -19.10
C TYR A 640 21.53 6.33 -19.34
N VAL A 641 21.23 7.39 -20.10
CA VAL A 641 19.86 7.74 -20.44
C VAL A 641 19.59 7.35 -21.88
N ASN A 642 18.87 6.26 -22.05
CA ASN A 642 18.49 5.72 -23.36
C ASN A 642 17.64 6.69 -24.21
N GLN A 643 16.98 7.67 -23.58
CA GLN A 643 16.14 8.67 -24.23
C GLN A 643 16.46 10.08 -23.70
N PRO A 644 17.59 10.65 -24.13
CA PRO A 644 18.12 11.85 -23.53
C PRO A 644 17.21 13.07 -23.78
N GLU A 645 16.45 13.12 -24.88
CA GLU A 645 15.45 14.15 -25.16
C GLU A 645 14.31 14.14 -24.12
N VAL A 646 13.72 12.97 -23.86
CA VAL A 646 12.62 12.81 -22.90
C VAL A 646 13.08 13.15 -21.49
N TYR A 647 14.31 12.77 -21.15
CA TYR A 647 14.89 13.12 -19.85
C TYR A 647 15.20 14.62 -19.74
N ALA A 648 15.72 15.26 -20.79
CA ALA A 648 15.95 16.70 -20.79
C ALA A 648 14.63 17.47 -20.64
N GLU A 649 13.57 17.01 -21.31
CA GLU A 649 12.23 17.58 -21.14
C GLU A 649 11.70 17.37 -19.71
N LEU A 650 11.89 16.19 -19.12
CA LEU A 650 11.52 15.90 -17.74
C LEU A 650 12.23 16.85 -16.75
N LEU A 651 13.55 17.04 -16.92
CA LEU A 651 14.35 17.97 -16.13
C LEU A 651 13.90 19.42 -16.30
N PHE A 652 13.62 19.82 -17.55
CA PHE A 652 13.12 21.14 -17.88
C PHE A 652 11.78 21.42 -17.18
N ARG A 653 10.82 20.50 -17.28
CA ARG A 653 9.51 20.65 -16.65
C ARG A 653 9.58 20.58 -15.11
N ALA A 654 10.41 19.72 -14.53
CA ALA A 654 10.64 19.74 -13.09
C ALA A 654 11.21 21.10 -12.64
N GLY A 655 12.05 21.69 -13.49
CA GLY A 655 12.60 23.00 -13.24
C GLY A 655 11.56 24.13 -13.25
N THR A 656 10.56 24.06 -14.14
CA THR A 656 9.51 25.10 -14.20
C THR A 656 8.62 25.08 -12.95
N ALA A 657 8.47 23.93 -12.29
CA ALA A 657 7.76 23.83 -11.02
C ALA A 657 8.54 24.44 -9.83
N GLN A 658 9.88 24.47 -9.89
CA GLN A 658 10.73 24.97 -8.80
C GLN A 658 11.89 25.85 -9.30
N PRO A 659 11.64 27.01 -9.92
CA PRO A 659 12.66 27.79 -10.63
C PRO A 659 13.85 28.21 -9.73
N LYS A 660 13.65 28.38 -8.42
CA LYS A 660 14.72 28.67 -7.46
C LYS A 660 15.70 27.50 -7.26
N LYS A 661 15.20 26.24 -7.24
CA LYS A 661 16.00 25.01 -7.05
C LYS A 661 16.40 24.33 -8.35
N ALA A 662 15.79 24.73 -9.45
CA ALA A 662 15.89 24.11 -10.76
C ALA A 662 17.20 24.34 -11.53
N ARG A 663 18.13 25.15 -11.02
CA ARG A 663 19.33 25.54 -11.79
C ARG A 663 20.12 24.32 -12.25
N SER A 664 20.36 23.36 -11.35
CA SER A 664 21.08 22.13 -11.69
C SER A 664 20.34 21.34 -12.77
N SER A 665 19.03 21.17 -12.63
CA SER A 665 18.16 20.47 -13.59
C SER A 665 18.18 21.14 -14.97
N TYR A 666 18.04 22.47 -15.03
CA TYR A 666 18.07 23.21 -16.28
C TYR A 666 19.44 23.17 -16.96
N LEU A 667 20.54 23.30 -16.22
CA LEU A 667 21.88 23.20 -16.78
C LEU A 667 22.16 21.80 -17.34
N GLN A 668 21.66 20.76 -16.66
CA GLN A 668 21.74 19.38 -17.16
C GLN A 668 20.90 19.20 -18.42
N ALA A 669 19.67 19.70 -18.45
CA ALA A 669 18.80 19.68 -19.63
C ALA A 669 19.46 20.41 -20.82
N LEU A 670 20.01 21.60 -20.59
CA LEU A 670 20.72 22.39 -21.59
C LEU A 670 21.89 21.60 -22.20
N LYS A 671 22.74 20.99 -21.35
CA LYS A 671 23.88 20.20 -21.81
C LYS A 671 23.44 19.03 -22.70
N ILE A 672 22.36 18.35 -22.32
CA ILE A 672 21.82 17.22 -23.09
C ILE A 672 21.26 17.71 -24.44
N LEU A 673 20.44 18.76 -24.45
CA LEU A 673 19.84 19.29 -25.68
C LEU A 673 20.88 19.85 -26.66
N GLU A 674 21.92 20.50 -26.17
CA GLU A 674 23.03 20.97 -27.02
C GLU A 674 23.76 19.83 -27.70
N GLN A 675 23.88 18.67 -27.05
CA GLN A 675 24.51 17.47 -27.63
C GLN A 675 23.65 16.83 -28.72
N ILE A 676 22.32 16.83 -28.55
CA ILE A 676 21.37 16.17 -29.46
C ILE A 676 21.04 17.05 -30.65
N HIS A 677 20.57 18.27 -30.38
CA HIS A 677 20.00 19.17 -31.39
C HIS A 677 20.99 20.22 -31.89
N GLY A 678 22.19 20.28 -31.29
CA GLY A 678 23.19 21.30 -31.55
C GLY A 678 22.89 22.61 -30.82
N LYS A 679 23.90 23.49 -30.75
CA LYS A 679 23.85 24.74 -29.96
C LYS A 679 22.86 25.80 -30.46
N SER A 680 22.40 25.71 -31.71
CA SER A 680 21.46 26.67 -32.33
C SER A 680 20.07 26.05 -32.57
N SER A 681 19.62 25.14 -31.70
CA SER A 681 18.26 24.59 -31.78
C SER A 681 17.23 25.43 -31.02
N LYS A 682 15.95 25.30 -31.37
CA LYS A 682 14.86 26.01 -30.68
C LYS A 682 14.76 25.55 -29.22
N GLU A 683 14.90 24.26 -28.98
CA GLU A 683 14.85 23.63 -27.66
C GLU A 683 15.95 24.20 -26.74
N VAL A 684 17.15 24.45 -27.29
CA VAL A 684 18.23 25.11 -26.56
C VAL A 684 17.86 26.54 -26.18
N ALA A 685 17.18 27.29 -27.05
CA ALA A 685 16.70 28.64 -26.74
C ALA A 685 15.62 28.63 -25.64
N ASP A 686 14.66 27.71 -25.72
CA ASP A 686 13.58 27.57 -24.73
C ASP A 686 14.10 27.24 -23.31
N VAL A 687 15.17 26.41 -23.22
CA VAL A 687 15.85 26.14 -21.95
C VAL A 687 16.68 27.33 -21.48
N CYS A 688 17.36 28.06 -22.37
CA CYS A 688 18.08 29.28 -22.01
C CYS A 688 17.15 30.35 -21.41
N ASP A 689 15.96 30.53 -22.00
CA ASP A 689 14.92 31.40 -21.46
C ASP A 689 14.55 31.03 -20.02
N SER A 690 14.38 29.74 -19.73
CA SER A 690 13.97 29.28 -18.40
C SER A 690 15.12 29.33 -17.37
N ILE A 691 16.37 29.14 -17.81
CA ILE A 691 17.56 29.42 -16.99
C ILE A 691 17.63 30.91 -16.65
N ALA A 692 17.39 31.78 -17.63
CA ALA A 692 17.40 33.22 -17.41
C ALA A 692 16.29 33.68 -16.46
N CYS A 693 15.10 33.09 -16.54
CA CYS A 693 14.07 33.24 -15.53
C CYS A 693 14.61 32.90 -14.13
N SER A 694 15.19 31.70 -13.95
CA SER A 694 15.75 31.28 -12.66
C SER A 694 16.80 32.26 -12.09
N TYR A 695 17.68 32.81 -12.94
CA TYR A 695 18.65 33.82 -12.51
C TYR A 695 18.00 35.17 -12.17
N THR A 696 16.99 35.59 -12.95
CA THR A 696 16.22 36.81 -12.69
C THR A 696 15.48 36.76 -11.36
N GLU A 697 14.88 35.61 -11.01
CA GLU A 697 14.27 35.35 -9.69
C GLU A 697 15.23 35.66 -8.55
N GLN A 698 16.49 35.24 -8.72
CA GLN A 698 17.51 35.32 -7.68
C GLN A 698 18.23 36.67 -7.66
N GLY A 699 17.90 37.58 -8.57
CA GLY A 699 18.55 38.88 -8.70
C GLY A 699 19.93 38.84 -9.38
N MET A 700 20.32 37.68 -9.94
CA MET A 700 21.54 37.50 -10.74
C MET A 700 21.27 37.94 -12.18
N VAL A 701 21.18 39.26 -12.37
CA VAL A 701 20.70 39.82 -13.64
C VAL A 701 21.72 39.66 -14.77
N ASP A 702 23.01 39.76 -14.49
CA ASP A 702 24.06 39.65 -15.51
C ASP A 702 24.08 38.26 -16.15
N GLU A 703 23.99 37.21 -15.34
CA GLU A 703 23.87 35.83 -15.79
C GLU A 703 22.56 35.62 -16.56
N ALA A 704 21.43 36.17 -16.08
CA ALA A 704 20.16 36.09 -16.80
C ALA A 704 20.27 36.69 -18.21
N LEU A 705 20.84 37.89 -18.33
CA LEU A 705 21.03 38.56 -19.61
C LEU A 705 21.99 37.80 -20.54
N GLN A 706 23.00 37.10 -20.00
CA GLN A 706 23.89 36.26 -20.79
C GLN A 706 23.12 35.14 -21.50
N TYR A 707 22.27 34.42 -20.78
CA TYR A 707 21.44 33.35 -21.37
C TYR A 707 20.39 33.89 -22.34
N LEU A 708 19.77 35.05 -22.04
CA LEU A 708 18.81 35.68 -22.95
C LEU A 708 19.47 36.14 -24.26
N ARG A 709 20.67 36.74 -24.20
CA ARG A 709 21.42 37.08 -25.42
C ARG A 709 21.71 35.86 -26.28
N LYS A 710 22.01 34.72 -25.65
CA LYS A 710 22.19 33.45 -26.36
C LYS A 710 20.89 33.00 -27.04
N ALA A 711 19.76 33.02 -26.33
CA ALA A 711 18.45 32.69 -26.91
C ALA A 711 18.07 33.62 -28.07
N VAL A 712 18.28 34.94 -27.93
CA VAL A 712 18.09 35.93 -29.00
C VAL A 712 18.94 35.62 -30.23
N GLY A 713 20.22 35.28 -30.05
CA GLY A 713 21.10 34.87 -31.14
C GLY A 713 20.55 33.68 -31.94
N ILE A 714 20.09 32.66 -31.23
CA ILE A 714 19.49 31.45 -31.83
C ILE A 714 18.19 31.79 -32.59
N HIS A 715 17.30 32.58 -32.00
CA HIS A 715 16.06 32.98 -32.65
C HIS A 715 16.30 33.82 -33.90
N ASN A 716 17.27 34.75 -33.86
CA ASN A 716 17.64 35.56 -35.01
C ASN A 716 18.17 34.71 -36.18
N GLU A 717 18.95 33.66 -35.89
CA GLU A 717 19.47 32.74 -36.92
C GLU A 717 18.36 31.88 -37.55
N LYS A 718 17.33 31.50 -36.77
CA LYS A 718 16.35 30.48 -37.19
C LYS A 718 14.98 31.06 -37.54
N ASN A 719 14.33 31.69 -36.57
CA ASN A 719 13.00 32.28 -36.73
C ASN A 719 12.77 33.36 -35.67
N PRO A 720 12.93 34.65 -36.03
CA PRO A 720 12.75 35.76 -35.10
C PRO A 720 11.35 35.83 -34.48
N LEU A 721 10.32 35.28 -35.13
CA LEU A 721 8.94 35.31 -34.64
C LEU A 721 8.74 34.44 -33.38
N LEU A 722 9.64 33.50 -33.09
CA LEU A 722 9.56 32.66 -31.89
C LEU A 722 10.12 33.34 -30.64
N MET A 723 10.75 34.52 -30.77
CA MET A 723 11.45 35.24 -29.69
C MET A 723 10.50 35.98 -28.72
N SER A 724 9.18 35.89 -28.91
CA SER A 724 8.22 36.65 -28.10
C SER A 724 8.35 36.35 -26.59
N ARG A 725 8.56 35.08 -26.22
CA ARG A 725 8.80 34.68 -24.82
C ARG A 725 10.11 35.24 -24.29
N THR A 726 11.20 35.11 -25.04
CA THR A 726 12.52 35.66 -24.70
C THR A 726 12.45 37.16 -24.43
N GLN A 727 11.70 37.91 -25.25
CA GLN A 727 11.50 39.35 -25.07
C GLN A 727 10.75 39.71 -23.79
N ALA A 728 9.73 38.94 -23.40
CA ALA A 728 9.04 39.13 -22.13
C ALA A 728 9.98 38.90 -20.93
N ILE A 729 10.88 37.90 -21.01
CA ILE A 729 11.85 37.61 -19.95
C ILE A 729 12.99 38.65 -19.94
N LEU A 730 13.39 39.19 -21.10
CA LEU A 730 14.30 40.34 -21.19
C LEU A 730 13.72 41.57 -20.51
N ALA A 731 12.46 41.92 -20.81
CA ALA A 731 11.78 43.04 -20.17
C ALA A 731 11.84 42.93 -18.64
N LEU A 732 11.63 41.72 -18.15
CA LEU A 732 11.64 41.40 -16.75
C LEU A 732 13.03 41.46 -16.10
N ALA A 733 14.05 40.92 -16.77
CA ALA A 733 15.44 41.00 -16.34
C ALA A 733 15.92 42.46 -16.30
N TYR A 734 15.59 43.26 -17.31
CA TYR A 734 15.91 44.69 -17.35
C TYR A 734 15.20 45.48 -16.25
N LEU A 735 13.93 45.19 -15.96
CA LEU A 735 13.24 45.80 -14.82
C LEU A 735 13.95 45.46 -13.50
N ARG A 736 14.42 44.21 -13.33
CA ARG A 736 15.19 43.81 -12.15
C ARG A 736 16.53 44.53 -12.05
N ALA A 737 17.13 44.86 -13.19
CA ALA A 737 18.34 45.67 -13.33
C ALA A 737 18.13 47.18 -13.14
N TRP A 738 16.88 47.65 -12.95
CA TRP A 738 16.51 49.07 -13.00
C TRP A 738 16.80 49.76 -14.35
N GLN A 739 16.83 49.00 -15.44
CA GLN A 739 16.97 49.48 -16.82
C GLN A 739 15.56 49.63 -17.44
N LEU A 740 14.90 50.74 -17.13
CA LEU A 740 13.46 50.92 -17.40
C LEU A 740 13.12 51.07 -18.88
N ASP A 741 13.98 51.75 -19.64
CA ASP A 741 13.76 52.00 -21.07
C ASP A 741 13.94 50.72 -21.88
N GLU A 742 15.01 49.95 -21.58
CA GLU A 742 15.26 48.64 -22.17
C GLU A 742 14.18 47.63 -21.79
N SER A 743 13.66 47.72 -20.56
CA SER A 743 12.55 46.90 -20.09
C SER A 743 11.28 47.15 -20.91
N LEU A 744 10.93 48.43 -21.10
CA LEU A 744 9.76 48.82 -21.88
C LEU A 744 9.90 48.44 -23.36
N ASP A 745 11.07 48.68 -23.97
CA ASP A 745 11.30 48.33 -25.36
C ASP A 745 11.21 46.82 -25.59
N ALA A 746 11.81 46.00 -24.73
CA ALA A 746 11.70 44.54 -24.82
C ALA A 746 10.24 44.07 -24.68
N LEU A 747 9.46 44.66 -23.78
CA LEU A 747 8.04 44.33 -23.63
C LEU A 747 7.22 44.72 -24.88
N GLN A 748 7.49 45.89 -25.46
CA GLN A 748 6.86 46.30 -26.72
C GLN A 748 7.27 45.39 -27.89
N GLN A 749 8.54 44.96 -27.95
CA GLN A 749 8.99 43.99 -28.94
C GLN A 749 8.26 42.65 -28.81
N CYS A 750 8.03 42.17 -27.58
CA CYS A 750 7.24 40.97 -27.31
C CYS A 750 5.85 41.03 -27.99
N TRP A 751 5.16 42.18 -27.90
CA TRP A 751 3.84 42.38 -28.50
C TRP A 751 3.89 42.58 -30.02
N ARG A 752 4.89 43.32 -30.52
CA ARG A 752 5.12 43.48 -31.97
C ARG A 752 5.31 42.13 -32.65
N LEU A 753 6.06 41.20 -32.04
CA LEU A 753 6.24 39.84 -32.55
C LEU A 753 4.95 39.01 -32.57
N GLN A 754 3.97 39.38 -31.74
CA GLN A 754 2.63 38.77 -31.72
C GLN A 754 1.62 39.53 -32.61
N ASN A 755 2.04 40.59 -33.32
CA ASN A 755 1.17 41.52 -34.05
C ASN A 755 0.09 42.17 -33.18
N LEU A 756 0.42 42.48 -31.92
CA LEU A 756 -0.49 43.12 -30.96
C LEU A 756 -0.02 44.54 -30.63
N THR A 757 -0.98 45.44 -30.46
CA THR A 757 -0.75 46.76 -29.87
C THR A 757 -0.91 46.72 -28.35
N GLU A 758 -0.34 47.71 -27.65
CA GLU A 758 -0.49 47.85 -26.19
C GLU A 758 -1.96 47.89 -25.77
N GLU A 759 -2.80 48.65 -26.49
CA GLU A 759 -4.25 48.73 -26.25
C GLU A 759 -4.94 47.36 -26.39
N GLN A 760 -4.56 46.57 -27.41
CA GLN A 760 -5.11 45.23 -27.61
C GLN A 760 -4.69 44.26 -26.50
N VAL A 761 -3.47 44.37 -25.98
CA VAL A 761 -2.98 43.57 -24.85
C VAL A 761 -3.74 43.92 -23.58
N ILE A 762 -3.86 45.22 -23.26
CA ILE A 762 -4.56 45.71 -22.05
C ILE A 762 -6.05 45.33 -22.08
N GLN A 763 -6.71 45.41 -23.25
CA GLN A 763 -8.12 45.03 -23.40
C GLN A 763 -8.33 43.51 -23.52
N SER A 764 -7.26 42.73 -23.66
CA SER A 764 -7.36 41.30 -23.83
C SER A 764 -7.79 40.60 -22.55
N ARG A 765 -8.69 39.62 -22.66
CA ARG A 765 -9.04 38.70 -21.57
C ARG A 765 -8.08 37.51 -21.46
N SER A 766 -6.97 37.53 -22.19
CA SER A 766 -5.95 36.48 -22.11
C SER A 766 -5.16 36.60 -20.83
N LEU A 767 -5.03 35.48 -20.12
CA LEU A 767 -4.24 35.39 -18.91
C LEU A 767 -2.76 35.76 -19.16
N LYS A 768 -2.19 35.36 -20.29
CA LYS A 768 -0.82 35.73 -20.68
C LYS A 768 -0.66 37.26 -20.73
N HIS A 769 -1.63 37.94 -21.33
CA HIS A 769 -1.63 39.40 -21.44
C HIS A 769 -1.85 40.10 -20.10
N SER A 770 -2.53 39.46 -19.14
CA SER A 770 -2.61 39.98 -17.76
C SER A 770 -1.23 40.03 -17.09
N GLY A 771 -0.35 39.06 -17.37
CA GLY A 771 1.03 39.05 -16.90
C GLY A 771 1.85 40.18 -17.50
N ASP A 772 1.76 40.38 -18.82
CA ASP A 772 2.43 41.47 -19.53
C ASP A 772 1.94 42.85 -19.04
N THR A 773 0.63 42.98 -18.80
CA THR A 773 0.01 44.21 -18.27
C THR A 773 0.48 44.49 -16.83
N MET A 774 0.60 43.44 -16.00
CA MET A 774 1.19 43.57 -14.66
C MET A 774 2.66 43.99 -14.74
N LEU A 775 3.45 43.43 -15.65
CA LEU A 775 4.84 43.85 -15.85
C LEU A 775 4.92 45.32 -16.29
N LEU A 776 4.08 45.74 -17.25
CA LEU A 776 3.97 47.13 -17.67
C LEU A 776 3.65 48.05 -16.49
N SER A 777 2.71 47.68 -15.63
CA SER A 777 2.37 48.47 -14.44
C SER A 777 3.58 48.73 -13.54
N ARG A 778 4.45 47.73 -13.36
CA ARG A 778 5.66 47.85 -12.54
C ARG A 778 6.72 48.72 -13.19
N ILE A 779 6.86 48.64 -14.52
CA ILE A 779 7.75 49.52 -15.29
C ILE A 779 7.28 50.97 -15.15
N LYS A 780 5.99 51.25 -15.39
CA LYS A 780 5.40 52.59 -15.27
C LYS A 780 5.54 53.16 -13.86
N PHE A 781 5.34 52.31 -12.85
CA PHE A 781 5.54 52.69 -11.46
C PHE A 781 6.98 53.09 -11.16
N ALA A 782 7.95 52.30 -11.63
CA ALA A 782 9.37 52.62 -11.49
C ALA A 782 9.78 53.90 -12.26
N GLN A 783 9.07 54.26 -13.33
CA GLN A 783 9.21 55.54 -14.04
C GLN A 783 8.57 56.74 -13.32
N GLY A 784 7.85 56.52 -12.21
CA GLY A 784 7.13 57.56 -11.46
C GLY A 784 5.71 57.85 -11.94
N LEU A 785 5.17 57.07 -12.89
CA LEU A 785 3.81 57.21 -13.41
C LEU A 785 2.82 56.38 -12.56
N THR A 786 2.61 56.79 -11.31
CA THR A 786 1.92 55.97 -10.30
C THR A 786 0.43 55.72 -10.62
N GLU A 787 -0.30 56.75 -11.05
CA GLU A 787 -1.73 56.65 -11.42
C GLU A 787 -1.97 55.69 -12.60
N GLU A 788 -1.11 55.74 -13.61
CA GLU A 788 -1.19 54.85 -14.77
C GLU A 788 -0.86 53.41 -14.36
N ALA A 789 0.21 53.23 -13.56
CA ALA A 789 0.60 51.94 -13.03
C ALA A 789 -0.53 51.27 -12.22
N LYS A 790 -1.17 51.99 -11.31
CA LYS A 790 -2.25 51.45 -10.47
C LYS A 790 -3.47 51.03 -11.29
N LYS A 791 -3.82 51.79 -12.33
CA LYS A 791 -4.88 51.42 -13.29
C LYS A 791 -4.54 50.13 -14.02
N LEU A 792 -3.32 50.00 -14.53
CA LEU A 792 -2.85 48.80 -15.23
C LEU A 792 -2.81 47.57 -14.31
N ALA A 793 -2.27 47.72 -13.10
CA ALA A 793 -2.21 46.65 -12.10
C ALA A 793 -3.61 46.17 -11.70
N THR A 794 -4.56 47.10 -11.51
CA THR A 794 -5.96 46.78 -11.20
C THR A 794 -6.66 46.08 -12.37
N ALA A 795 -6.45 46.53 -13.60
CA ALA A 795 -6.99 45.87 -14.79
C ALA A 795 -6.47 44.43 -14.93
N ALA A 796 -5.17 44.22 -14.75
CA ALA A 796 -4.54 42.90 -14.78
C ALA A 796 -5.07 41.99 -13.64
N MET A 797 -5.25 42.54 -12.43
CA MET A 797 -5.82 41.82 -11.29
C MET A 797 -7.25 41.37 -11.56
N ASN A 798 -8.10 42.24 -12.11
CA ASN A 798 -9.50 41.92 -12.42
C ASN A 798 -9.60 40.76 -13.42
N ILE A 799 -8.77 40.76 -14.46
CA ILE A 799 -8.71 39.64 -15.42
C ILE A 799 -8.30 38.34 -14.71
N ARG A 800 -7.26 38.39 -13.86
CA ARG A 800 -6.83 37.22 -13.08
C ARG A 800 -7.93 36.72 -12.14
N GLN A 801 -8.69 37.62 -11.54
CA GLN A 801 -9.79 37.30 -10.63
C GLN A 801 -10.99 36.68 -11.37
N GLU A 802 -11.31 37.17 -12.56
CA GLU A 802 -12.34 36.56 -13.42
C GLU A 802 -11.95 35.14 -13.85
N VAL A 803 -10.67 34.92 -14.19
CA VAL A 803 -10.17 33.64 -14.73
C VAL A 803 -9.88 32.60 -13.65
N TYR A 804 -9.26 32.98 -12.54
CA TYR A 804 -8.86 32.06 -11.46
C TYR A 804 -9.83 32.03 -10.27
N GLY A 805 -10.87 32.87 -10.28
CA GLY A 805 -11.71 33.12 -9.11
C GLY A 805 -11.06 34.10 -8.13
N GLY A 806 -11.62 34.30 -6.94
CA GLY A 806 -11.15 35.31 -5.97
C GLY A 806 -9.81 35.02 -5.27
N ASN A 807 -9.24 33.81 -5.44
CA ASN A 807 -8.20 33.27 -4.56
C ASN A 807 -7.04 32.59 -5.32
N GLY A 808 -5.80 32.73 -4.82
CA GLY A 808 -4.60 32.02 -5.32
C GLY A 808 -3.31 32.88 -5.34
N PRO A 809 -2.14 32.28 -5.60
CA PRO A 809 -0.83 32.96 -5.55
C PRO A 809 -0.74 34.20 -6.44
N ARG A 810 -1.20 34.11 -7.70
CA ARG A 810 -1.12 35.22 -8.67
C ARG A 810 -1.99 36.41 -8.27
N ILE A 811 -3.12 36.15 -7.62
CA ILE A 811 -4.04 37.20 -7.17
C ILE A 811 -3.51 37.84 -5.88
N ALA A 812 -2.99 37.02 -4.96
CA ALA A 812 -2.30 37.52 -3.77
C ALA A 812 -1.13 38.43 -4.15
N ASP A 813 -0.35 38.07 -5.17
CA ASP A 813 0.76 38.90 -5.64
C ASP A 813 0.27 40.18 -6.34
N SER A 814 -0.77 40.11 -7.19
CA SER A 814 -1.42 41.30 -7.75
C SER A 814 -1.88 42.29 -6.67
N ARG A 815 -2.57 41.80 -5.64
CA ARG A 815 -3.04 42.62 -4.51
C ARG A 815 -1.87 43.22 -3.73
N PHE A 816 -0.84 42.42 -3.46
CA PHE A 816 0.36 42.88 -2.77
C PHE A 816 1.06 44.00 -3.54
N ILE A 817 1.19 43.87 -4.87
CA ILE A 817 1.77 44.91 -5.73
C ILE A 817 0.95 46.20 -5.65
N ILE A 818 -0.38 46.13 -5.76
CA ILE A 818 -1.26 47.30 -5.66
C ILE A 818 -1.19 47.93 -4.25
N ALA A 819 -1.06 47.11 -3.20
CA ALA A 819 -0.89 47.58 -1.83
C ALA A 819 0.43 48.34 -1.66
N ALA A 820 1.53 47.81 -2.18
CA ALA A 820 2.83 48.45 -2.17
C ALA A 820 2.83 49.79 -2.94
N MET A 821 2.14 49.84 -4.09
CA MET A 821 1.95 51.09 -4.84
C MET A 821 1.16 52.12 -4.01
N SER A 822 0.08 51.69 -3.36
CA SER A 822 -0.78 52.57 -2.54
C SER A 822 -0.07 53.09 -1.28
N GLU A 823 0.78 52.27 -0.67
CA GLU A 823 1.61 52.69 0.48
C GLU A 823 2.61 53.78 0.07
N MET A 824 3.24 53.68 -1.11
CA MET A 824 4.17 54.70 -1.60
C MET A 824 3.46 56.03 -1.93
N GLU A 825 2.19 55.98 -2.32
CA GLU A 825 1.33 57.17 -2.50
C GLU A 825 0.86 57.78 -1.16
N GLY A 826 1.11 57.09 -0.04
CA GLY A 826 0.70 57.50 1.30
C GLY A 826 -0.72 57.06 1.68
N ASP A 827 -1.42 56.30 0.83
CA ASP A 827 -2.71 55.69 1.15
C ASP A 827 -2.52 54.39 1.94
N ASN A 828 -2.11 54.55 3.20
CA ASN A 828 -1.88 53.45 4.12
C ASN A 828 -3.16 52.65 4.40
N VAL A 829 -4.34 53.28 4.31
CA VAL A 829 -5.63 52.61 4.59
C VAL A 829 -5.97 51.63 3.48
N GLN A 830 -5.86 52.05 2.22
CA GLN A 830 -6.06 51.15 1.09
C GLN A 830 -5.02 50.02 1.07
N ALA A 831 -3.76 50.35 1.37
CA ALA A 831 -2.69 49.36 1.41
C ALA A 831 -2.92 48.31 2.51
N ALA A 832 -3.34 48.71 3.71
CA ALA A 832 -3.70 47.78 4.79
C ALA A 832 -4.88 46.88 4.40
N ALA A 833 -5.94 47.45 3.80
CA ALA A 833 -7.10 46.68 3.36
C ALA A 833 -6.74 45.58 2.35
N LEU A 834 -5.90 45.90 1.36
CA LEU A 834 -5.43 44.93 0.37
C LEU A 834 -4.55 43.84 0.99
N LEU A 835 -3.66 44.18 1.93
CA LEU A 835 -2.84 43.20 2.63
C LEU A 835 -3.66 42.28 3.53
N HIS A 836 -4.71 42.79 4.18
CA HIS A 836 -5.66 41.98 4.93
C HIS A 836 -6.34 40.93 4.02
N GLU A 837 -6.79 41.32 2.83
CA GLU A 837 -7.34 40.35 1.86
C GLU A 837 -6.32 39.26 1.51
N VAL A 838 -5.04 39.62 1.35
CA VAL A 838 -3.97 38.65 1.09
C VAL A 838 -3.74 37.72 2.28
N VAL A 839 -3.79 38.22 3.51
CA VAL A 839 -3.67 37.42 4.74
C VAL A 839 -4.83 36.42 4.81
N GLU A 840 -6.07 36.88 4.69
CA GLU A 840 -7.27 36.04 4.78
C GLU A 840 -7.29 34.95 3.70
N MET A 841 -6.94 35.28 2.45
CA MET A 841 -6.90 34.28 1.38
C MET A 841 -5.74 33.28 1.49
N SER A 842 -4.69 33.63 2.25
CA SER A 842 -3.52 32.79 2.46
C SER A 842 -3.63 31.91 3.70
N ARG A 843 -4.52 32.26 4.64
CA ARG A 843 -4.83 31.43 5.81
C ARG A 843 -5.35 30.07 5.37
N GLU A 844 -4.96 29.03 6.12
CA GLU A 844 -5.35 27.63 5.90
C GLU A 844 -4.80 26.96 4.61
N ARG A 845 -3.89 27.61 3.87
CA ARG A 845 -3.29 27.05 2.65
C ARG A 845 -1.79 26.91 2.76
N ALA A 846 -1.30 25.67 2.78
CA ALA A 846 0.11 25.36 2.93
C ALA A 846 0.97 25.97 1.80
N GLU A 847 0.48 25.98 0.55
CA GLU A 847 1.18 26.56 -0.60
C GLU A 847 1.27 28.10 -0.57
N MET A 848 0.41 28.76 0.19
CA MET A 848 0.39 30.22 0.34
C MET A 848 1.17 30.71 1.56
N GLN A 849 1.80 29.81 2.32
CA GLN A 849 2.53 30.17 3.54
C GLN A 849 3.60 31.25 3.33
N PRO A 850 4.38 31.27 2.23
CA PRO A 850 5.29 32.39 1.95
C PRO A 850 4.57 33.73 1.72
N HIS A 851 3.38 33.71 1.11
CA HIS A 851 2.55 34.90 0.90
C HIS A 851 1.97 35.39 2.21
N LEU A 852 1.53 34.48 3.09
CA LEU A 852 1.03 34.80 4.42
C LEU A 852 2.12 35.50 5.26
N ALA A 853 3.30 34.90 5.36
CA ALA A 853 4.42 35.47 6.11
C ALA A 853 4.82 36.86 5.57
N ARG A 854 4.93 37.00 4.23
CA ARG A 854 5.22 38.30 3.59
C ARG A 854 4.15 39.33 3.92
N SER A 855 2.88 39.03 3.68
CA SER A 855 1.80 40.00 3.85
C SER A 855 1.59 40.40 5.30
N LEU A 856 1.74 39.49 6.26
CA LEU A 856 1.71 39.82 7.70
C LEU A 856 2.82 40.81 8.09
N TRP A 857 4.03 40.60 7.58
CA TRP A 857 5.17 41.50 7.84
C TRP A 857 4.92 42.92 7.32
N PHE A 858 4.48 43.02 6.05
CA PHE A 858 4.20 44.30 5.42
C PHE A 858 2.95 44.97 6.01
N LEU A 859 1.94 44.20 6.43
CA LEU A 859 0.76 44.74 7.12
C LEU A 859 1.15 45.34 8.46
N ALA A 860 2.01 44.66 9.23
CA ALA A 860 2.52 45.19 10.49
C ALA A 860 3.24 46.54 10.31
N ARG A 861 4.04 46.67 9.24
CA ARG A 861 4.72 47.92 8.90
C ARG A 861 3.73 49.06 8.62
N ILE A 862 2.63 48.76 7.94
CA ILE A 862 1.60 49.76 7.61
C ILE A 862 0.79 50.12 8.87
N GLU A 863 0.43 49.15 9.70
CA GLU A 863 -0.25 49.40 10.98
C GLU A 863 0.59 50.26 11.94
N GLU A 864 1.92 50.10 11.96
CA GLU A 864 2.83 51.02 12.69
C GLU A 864 2.74 52.46 12.16
N LYS A 865 2.63 52.65 10.84
CA LYS A 865 2.47 53.98 10.22
C LYS A 865 1.11 54.60 10.52
N ILE A 866 0.07 53.80 10.66
CA ILE A 866 -1.30 54.25 11.00
C ILE A 866 -1.43 54.56 12.50
N GLY A 867 -0.58 53.95 13.34
CA GLY A 867 -0.52 54.18 14.80
C GLY A 867 -1.05 53.03 15.66
N HIS A 868 -1.39 51.88 15.06
CA HIS A 868 -1.85 50.67 15.75
C HIS A 868 -0.66 49.80 16.18
N ILE A 869 0.13 50.30 17.14
CA ILE A 869 1.39 49.68 17.57
C ILE A 869 1.18 48.27 18.19
N PRO A 870 0.19 48.02 19.07
CA PRO A 870 -0.03 46.68 19.64
C PRO A 870 -0.36 45.63 18.57
N GLU A 871 -1.24 45.96 17.64
CA GLU A 871 -1.65 45.10 16.53
C GLU A 871 -0.46 44.79 15.61
N ALA A 872 0.36 45.80 15.30
CA ALA A 872 1.56 45.59 14.49
C ALA A 872 2.59 44.66 15.14
N GLN A 873 2.79 44.75 16.46
CA GLN A 873 3.70 43.83 17.16
C GLN A 873 3.21 42.38 17.09
N GLN A 874 1.90 42.18 17.25
CA GLN A 874 1.30 40.85 17.11
C GLN A 874 1.47 40.29 15.69
N LEU A 875 1.23 41.11 14.67
CA LEU A 875 1.42 40.73 13.28
C LEU A 875 2.89 40.37 12.96
N LYS A 876 3.87 41.09 13.52
CA LYS A 876 5.30 40.75 13.37
C LYS A 876 5.63 39.39 13.98
N VAL A 877 5.08 39.07 15.16
CA VAL A 877 5.29 37.76 15.80
C VAL A 877 4.68 36.65 14.94
N GLU A 878 3.46 36.85 14.43
CA GLU A 878 2.79 35.89 13.54
C GLU A 878 3.57 35.70 12.23
N ALA A 879 4.06 36.78 11.61
CA ALA A 879 4.86 36.73 10.39
C ALA A 879 6.12 35.87 10.56
N LYS A 880 6.83 36.01 11.70
CA LYS A 880 8.02 35.22 12.01
C LYS A 880 7.67 33.75 12.24
N ALA A 881 6.61 33.46 12.99
CA ALA A 881 6.15 32.09 13.22
C ALA A 881 5.74 31.40 11.92
N GLU A 882 5.08 32.11 11.00
CA GLU A 882 4.74 31.55 9.68
C GLU A 882 5.98 31.36 8.80
N ARG A 883 6.96 32.27 8.87
CA ARG A 883 8.25 32.10 8.18
C ARG A 883 9.03 30.88 8.68
N GLU A 884 8.98 30.57 9.98
CA GLU A 884 9.66 29.41 10.56
C GLU A 884 9.12 28.07 10.05
N LYS A 885 7.83 28.02 9.69
CA LYS A 885 7.20 26.83 9.13
C LYS A 885 7.61 26.54 7.68
N ILE A 886 8.23 27.51 6.98
CA ILE A 886 8.67 27.35 5.60
C ILE A 886 9.96 26.50 5.56
N GLN A 887 9.85 25.26 5.07
CA GLN A 887 10.98 24.35 4.93
C GLN A 887 11.91 24.75 3.77
N ASN A 888 13.22 24.52 3.93
CA ASN A 888 14.26 24.77 2.91
C ASN A 888 14.29 26.23 2.39
N ARG A 889 14.19 27.21 3.30
CA ARG A 889 14.33 28.64 2.98
C ARG A 889 15.80 28.97 2.66
N GLU A 890 16.02 29.75 1.59
CA GLU A 890 17.33 30.25 1.18
C GLU A 890 17.34 31.78 1.26
N GLY A 891 18.37 32.37 1.88
CA GLY A 891 18.54 33.82 2.03
C GLY A 891 18.85 34.24 3.47
N ASP A 892 19.08 35.54 3.67
CA ASP A 892 19.33 36.14 4.99
C ASP A 892 18.17 35.84 5.95
N ASP A 893 18.49 35.29 7.13
CA ASP A 893 17.54 35.03 8.22
C ASP A 893 17.20 36.29 9.03
N GLY A 894 17.67 37.46 8.59
CA GLY A 894 17.33 38.75 9.14
C GLY A 894 15.81 39.05 9.15
N ASP A 895 15.37 39.69 10.23
CA ASP A 895 14.02 40.23 10.39
C ASP A 895 13.89 41.59 9.67
N ASN A 896 14.00 41.58 8.34
CA ASN A 896 13.97 42.79 7.51
C ASN A 896 13.08 42.63 6.27
N ASP A 897 12.69 43.76 5.67
CA ASP A 897 11.80 43.81 4.51
C ASP A 897 12.33 42.98 3.32
N GLU A 898 13.63 42.99 3.09
CA GLU A 898 14.25 42.25 1.99
C GLU A 898 14.11 40.73 2.16
N ALA A 899 14.32 40.23 3.38
CA ALA A 899 14.16 38.83 3.72
C ALA A 899 12.71 38.35 3.51
N PHE A 900 11.73 39.12 3.99
CA PHE A 900 10.31 38.79 3.82
C PHE A 900 9.84 38.94 2.35
N MET A 901 10.40 39.88 1.58
CA MET A 901 10.14 39.99 0.15
C MET A 901 10.63 38.77 -0.64
N ARG A 902 11.77 38.18 -0.26
CA ARG A 902 12.36 37.00 -0.94
C ARG A 902 11.58 35.71 -0.72
N LEU A 903 10.67 35.66 0.26
CA LEU A 903 9.84 34.48 0.54
C LEU A 903 8.95 34.11 -0.66
N VAL A 904 8.44 35.11 -1.37
CA VAL A 904 7.60 34.93 -2.56
C VAL A 904 8.46 35.10 -3.81
N PRO A 905 8.30 34.28 -4.87
CA PRO A 905 8.99 34.50 -6.15
C PRO A 905 8.73 35.91 -6.68
N TRP A 906 9.77 36.55 -7.19
CA TRP A 906 9.69 37.86 -7.79
C TRP A 906 8.91 37.83 -9.10
N MET A 907 8.82 36.67 -9.78
CA MET A 907 8.10 36.48 -11.04
C MET A 907 6.87 35.58 -10.87
N LEU A 908 5.73 36.21 -10.59
CA LEU A 908 4.41 35.59 -10.56
C LEU A 908 3.52 36.22 -11.64
N TRP A 909 3.80 35.94 -12.93
CA TRP A 909 3.05 36.53 -14.06
C TRP A 909 2.05 35.59 -14.71
#